data_AF-A0A969QIQ2-F1
#
_entry.id   AF-A0A969QIQ2-F1
#
_cell.length_a   1.000
_cell.length_b   1.000
_cell.length_c   1.000
_cell.angle_alpha   90.00
_cell.angle_beta   90.00
_cell.angle_gamma   90.00
#
_symmetry.space_group_name_H-M   'P 1'
#
loop_
_entity.id
_entity.type
_entity.pdbx_description
1 polymer ?
#
loop_
_entity_poly.entity_id
_entity_poly.type
_entity_poly.pdbx_seq_one_letter_code
_entity_poly.pdbx_strand_id
1 'polypeptide(L)'
;MDAVSLAHSNSLVGHPSVVLTDSFSLDSHSFLNGAYSSRISPLLSSSETITSSQNKSAGNDLMKGDRARAALYKPKSSDIIRGISRQANVLLGHDGNDQIWGGKKNDVLNGGADRDDLIGDRGNDFLVGGSGNDRLLGGQGSDTLKGESGTDWLTGGAGDDDLDGGAGLDRLNGGSGNDRLMDYEGGDRLTGGSGADQFGVGSPLTTKASIVTDFKPGTDQLNILRLGAVFKNLTVQERNDGILVLDQGQAIALLLGVRGDRLKADSFRFGQAQLADTLQKSLNQALTENPQATGLTATVFAPDGTLWQGFAGVSDRKTQTPITADSLFGIGSITKPIVATAILQLQEEGQLTLNDTLRQWLPELANNIPNSDRITVQQLLGHTSGIRDYTSEPDLIQRFFNDPSALSQQYTSEELLSFIEGKPALGEPGQEFFYSNSNYLLLGEIVEKVTGSTLATQLHQRFFKPLGMEQTFYAPQEKISKRNLTHSYVDLDEDGQLDDLNEGLSWTSAAGGVVSTAADIAKFSQALFEGELLVPATLQKMISESSNIGLGDLKNSRYGLGVEAGSVPKLGEFWGHNGATVGWQSEMAYLPDRQISAIVLATASESSGADFAIKIILENLQNTVQFYPKKSRSVLSDRFRG
;
A
#
# COMPACT_ATOMS: atom_id res chain seq x y z
N MET A 1 -46.61 -47.06 -9.11
CA MET A 1 -47.30 -47.69 -7.99
C MET A 1 -46.58 -47.26 -6.73
N ASP A 2 -47.10 -46.47 -5.79
CA ASP A 2 -48.37 -45.77 -5.65
C ASP A 2 -48.14 -44.59 -4.71
N ALA A 3 -48.87 -43.50 -4.95
CA ALA A 3 -48.95 -42.31 -4.14
C ALA A 3 -49.89 -42.51 -2.95
N VAL A 4 -49.67 -41.84 -1.80
CA VAL A 4 -50.78 -41.38 -0.92
C VAL A 4 -50.40 -40.11 -0.14
N SER A 5 -51.00 -38.99 -0.56
CA SER A 5 -51.74 -37.95 0.20
C SER A 5 -51.28 -37.48 1.59
N LEU A 6 -51.10 -36.16 1.71
CA LEU A 6 -51.30 -35.40 2.95
C LEU A 6 -52.43 -34.37 2.77
N ALA A 7 -53.49 -34.55 3.57
CA ALA A 7 -54.59 -33.62 3.74
C ALA A 7 -54.44 -32.82 5.04
N HIS A 8 -54.97 -31.60 5.04
CA HIS A 8 -54.95 -30.60 6.11
C HIS A 8 -55.80 -30.98 7.34
N SER A 9 -55.43 -30.49 8.52
CA SER A 9 -56.32 -29.69 9.40
C SER A 9 -55.63 -29.18 10.69
N ASN A 10 -55.94 -27.93 11.02
CA ASN A 10 -55.60 -27.14 12.21
C ASN A 10 -55.91 -27.79 13.57
N SER A 11 -55.11 -27.50 14.61
CA SER A 11 -55.52 -26.61 15.73
C SER A 11 -54.47 -26.53 16.85
N LEU A 12 -54.35 -25.31 17.39
CA LEU A 12 -53.53 -24.83 18.50
C LEU A 12 -53.55 -25.69 19.79
N VAL A 13 -52.38 -25.82 20.43
CA VAL A 13 -51.98 -25.29 21.76
C VAL A 13 -50.94 -26.24 22.37
N GLY A 14 -49.82 -25.65 22.78
CA GLY A 14 -48.88 -26.26 23.73
C GLY A 14 -47.69 -26.94 23.07
N HIS A 15 -46.66 -26.14 22.74
CA HIS A 15 -45.32 -26.69 22.62
C HIS A 15 -44.44 -26.24 23.79
N PRO A 16 -43.53 -27.13 24.19
CA PRO A 16 -42.82 -27.08 25.45
C PRO A 16 -41.68 -26.07 25.35
N SER A 17 -41.19 -25.66 26.51
CA SER A 17 -39.89 -25.04 26.68
C SER A 17 -38.82 -25.88 25.95
N VAL A 18 -38.40 -25.43 24.77
CA VAL A 18 -37.13 -25.85 24.18
C VAL A 18 -36.12 -24.80 24.61
N VAL A 19 -35.31 -25.16 25.58
CA VAL A 19 -34.07 -24.46 25.87
C VAL A 19 -33.16 -24.74 24.67
N LEU A 20 -33.09 -23.79 23.73
CA LEU A 20 -32.01 -23.75 22.75
C LEU A 20 -30.82 -23.06 23.43
N THR A 21 -29.99 -23.87 24.09
CA THR A 21 -28.57 -23.56 24.23
C THR A 21 -27.95 -23.74 22.85
N ASP A 22 -28.05 -22.72 22.02
CA ASP A 22 -27.12 -22.49 20.92
C ASP A 22 -27.17 -20.98 20.69
N SER A 23 -26.04 -20.36 21.00
CA SER A 23 -25.72 -19.00 20.60
C SER A 23 -25.76 -18.93 19.07
N PHE A 24 -26.95 -18.65 18.53
CA PHE A 24 -27.10 -18.10 17.19
C PHE A 24 -26.49 -16.71 17.21
N SER A 25 -25.20 -16.66 16.91
CA SER A 25 -24.51 -15.48 16.43
C SER A 25 -25.16 -15.06 15.12
N LEU A 26 -26.18 -14.21 15.21
CA LEU A 26 -26.55 -13.37 14.07
C LEU A 26 -25.35 -12.48 13.77
N ASP A 27 -24.76 -12.70 12.59
CA ASP A 27 -23.64 -11.96 12.01
C ASP A 27 -23.89 -10.45 12.03
N SER A 28 -23.52 -9.83 13.14
CA SER A 28 -23.14 -8.40 13.20
C SER A 28 -21.82 -8.14 12.47
N HIS A 29 -21.16 -9.19 11.95
CA HIS A 29 -19.93 -9.13 11.18
C HIS A 29 -20.11 -8.84 9.69
N SER A 30 -21.33 -8.92 9.15
CA SER A 30 -21.56 -8.54 7.74
C SER A 30 -21.67 -7.02 7.52
N PHE A 31 -21.98 -6.25 8.57
CA PHE A 31 -22.19 -4.79 8.50
C PHE A 31 -21.03 -3.95 9.05
N LEU A 32 -20.05 -4.57 9.73
CA LEU A 32 -18.91 -3.91 10.37
C LEU A 32 -17.57 -4.30 9.74
N ASN A 33 -17.54 -4.45 8.42
CA ASN A 33 -16.29 -4.61 7.68
C ASN A 33 -15.53 -3.28 7.62
N GLY A 34 -14.54 -3.13 8.51
CA GLY A 34 -13.25 -2.43 8.36
C GLY A 34 -13.21 -0.93 8.03
N ALA A 35 -14.01 -0.44 7.08
CA ALA A 35 -13.96 0.94 6.59
C ALA A 35 -14.73 1.94 7.47
N TYR A 36 -15.72 1.46 8.24
CA TYR A 36 -16.60 2.32 9.04
C TYR A 36 -16.25 2.38 10.54
N SER A 37 -15.42 1.44 11.04
CA SER A 37 -15.13 1.34 12.48
C SER A 37 -14.33 2.53 13.03
N SER A 38 -13.41 3.12 12.26
CA SER A 38 -12.49 4.14 12.76
C SER A 38 -13.13 5.53 12.96
N ARG A 39 -14.24 5.81 12.25
CA ARG A 39 -15.04 7.05 12.43
C ARG A 39 -16.21 6.90 13.41
N ILE A 40 -16.59 5.66 13.75
CA ILE A 40 -17.63 5.35 14.74
C ILE A 40 -17.06 5.35 16.18
N SER A 41 -15.79 4.99 16.36
CA SER A 41 -15.16 4.91 17.69
C SER A 41 -15.24 6.19 18.55
N PRO A 42 -15.09 7.42 18.02
CA PRO A 42 -15.25 8.63 18.82
C PRO A 42 -16.70 8.92 19.24
N LEU A 43 -17.69 8.50 18.44
CA LEU A 43 -19.11 8.70 18.70
C LEU A 43 -19.66 7.75 19.77
N LEU A 44 -19.03 6.58 19.93
CA LEU A 44 -19.35 5.60 20.97
C LEU A 44 -18.82 5.97 22.36
N SER A 45 -17.91 6.95 22.45
CA SER A 45 -17.21 7.33 23.69
C SER A 45 -18.10 7.95 24.79
N SER A 46 -19.40 8.12 24.55
CA SER A 46 -20.36 8.66 25.52
C SER A 46 -21.58 7.78 25.82
N SER A 47 -21.61 6.51 25.38
CA SER A 47 -22.80 5.66 25.59
C SER A 47 -22.70 4.76 26.83
N GLU A 48 -23.53 5.04 27.84
CA GLU A 48 -23.88 4.07 28.87
C GLU A 48 -24.83 2.99 28.27
N THR A 49 -24.60 1.74 28.63
CA THR A 49 -25.38 0.57 28.20
C THR A 49 -26.74 0.53 28.90
N ILE A 50 -27.87 0.54 28.16
CA ILE A 50 -29.22 0.31 28.71
C ILE A 50 -30.03 -0.67 27.85
N THR A 51 -30.72 -1.61 28.51
CA THR A 51 -31.52 -2.71 27.94
C THR A 51 -33.01 -2.36 27.73
N SER A 52 -33.66 -3.09 26.83
CA SER A 52 -34.93 -2.82 26.12
C SER A 52 -36.24 -2.88 26.94
N SER A 53 -37.27 -2.15 26.49
CA SER A 53 -38.67 -2.58 26.59
C SER A 53 -39.54 -2.09 25.40
N GLN A 54 -40.71 -2.71 25.22
CA GLN A 54 -41.53 -2.85 24.00
C GLN A 54 -42.31 -1.61 23.54
N ASN A 55 -42.67 -1.54 22.23
CA ASN A 55 -44.06 -1.26 21.81
C ASN A 55 -44.38 -1.64 20.35
N LYS A 56 -45.61 -2.14 20.11
CA LYS A 56 -46.20 -2.55 18.83
C LYS A 56 -47.14 -1.46 18.27
N SER A 57 -47.05 -1.11 16.98
CA SER A 57 -48.22 -0.81 16.11
C SER A 57 -47.77 -0.50 14.67
N ALA A 58 -48.57 -0.90 13.69
CA ALA A 58 -48.29 -0.79 12.26
C ALA A 58 -48.80 0.52 11.63
N GLY A 59 -48.03 1.07 10.67
CA GLY A 59 -48.49 1.95 9.60
C GLY A 59 -47.85 3.34 9.65
N ASN A 60 -46.94 3.61 8.71
CA ASN A 60 -46.12 4.83 8.60
C ASN A 60 -45.40 5.15 9.93
N ASP A 61 -44.34 4.39 10.22
CA ASP A 61 -43.64 4.48 11.50
C ASP A 61 -42.72 5.70 11.52
N LEU A 62 -43.30 6.83 11.95
CA LEU A 62 -42.59 8.04 12.33
C LEU A 62 -41.77 7.75 13.60
N MET A 63 -40.52 7.32 13.46
CA MET A 63 -39.63 7.19 14.62
C MET A 63 -39.26 8.59 15.15
N LYS A 64 -39.83 8.97 16.30
CA LYS A 64 -39.31 10.05 17.15
C LYS A 64 -38.64 9.43 18.37
N GLY A 65 -37.44 9.93 18.68
CA GLY A 65 -36.45 9.37 19.60
C GLY A 65 -36.94 8.80 20.93
N ASP A 66 -36.38 7.63 21.24
CA ASP A 66 -35.74 7.27 22.53
C ASP A 66 -35.33 5.76 22.58
N ARG A 67 -35.50 4.98 21.50
CA ARG A 67 -35.18 3.52 21.49
C ARG A 67 -34.64 2.94 20.18
N ALA A 68 -33.75 3.62 19.45
CA ALA A 68 -33.15 3.05 18.24
C ALA A 68 -31.94 2.12 18.52
N ARG A 69 -32.13 1.12 19.40
CA ARG A 69 -31.33 -0.11 19.40
C ARG A 69 -32.30 -1.28 19.26
N ALA A 70 -32.18 -1.98 18.12
CA ALA A 70 -32.95 -3.14 17.65
C ALA A 70 -34.36 -2.86 17.08
N ALA A 71 -34.39 -2.69 15.76
CA ALA A 71 -35.35 -3.19 14.76
C ALA A 71 -36.82 -3.49 15.19
N LEU A 72 -37.76 -2.82 14.51
CA LEU A 72 -38.98 -3.49 14.03
C LEU A 72 -38.87 -3.58 12.50
N TYR A 73 -38.42 -4.76 12.06
CA TYR A 73 -37.90 -5.08 10.73
C TYR A 73 -39.01 -5.33 9.70
N LYS A 74 -39.04 -4.54 8.62
CA LYS A 74 -39.64 -4.91 7.33
C LYS A 74 -38.67 -4.49 6.21
N PRO A 75 -37.79 -5.39 5.74
CA PRO A 75 -36.63 -5.04 4.91
C PRO A 75 -37.01 -4.72 3.44
N LYS A 76 -38.24 -4.25 3.17
CA LYS A 76 -38.75 -3.94 1.81
C LYS A 76 -39.77 -2.80 1.83
N SER A 77 -39.78 -1.96 2.86
CA SER A 77 -40.74 -0.87 2.99
C SER A 77 -40.05 0.47 2.92
N SER A 78 -40.62 1.37 2.15
CA SER A 78 -40.31 2.80 2.20
C SER A 78 -40.65 3.38 3.58
N ASP A 79 -39.62 3.80 4.29
CA ASP A 79 -39.63 4.22 5.69
C ASP A 79 -39.29 5.72 5.85
N ILE A 80 -39.71 6.30 6.97
CA ILE A 80 -39.42 7.70 7.33
C ILE A 80 -38.67 7.70 8.67
N ILE A 81 -37.35 7.83 8.61
CA ILE A 81 -36.43 7.69 9.74
C ILE A 81 -35.96 9.08 10.18
N ARG A 82 -36.17 9.44 11.45
CA ARG A 82 -35.68 10.71 12.00
C ARG A 82 -34.79 10.48 13.22
N GLY A 83 -33.58 10.98 13.12
CA GLY A 83 -32.60 11.01 14.17
C GLY A 83 -32.93 12.01 15.29
N ILE A 84 -32.17 11.91 16.36
CA ILE A 84 -32.30 12.72 17.55
C ILE A 84 -31.43 13.96 17.36
N SER A 85 -32.06 15.10 17.08
CA SER A 85 -31.41 16.38 16.76
C SER A 85 -30.24 16.83 17.66
N ARG A 86 -30.09 16.34 18.89
CA ARG A 86 -29.00 16.74 19.81
C ARG A 86 -27.91 15.68 20.03
N GLN A 87 -27.99 14.53 19.35
CA GLN A 87 -27.06 13.40 19.50
C GLN A 87 -26.59 12.94 18.13
N ALA A 88 -25.38 12.38 18.06
CA ALA A 88 -24.90 11.67 16.89
C ALA A 88 -25.71 10.39 16.67
N ASN A 89 -26.03 10.06 15.42
CA ASN A 89 -26.94 9.00 15.05
C ASN A 89 -26.32 8.04 14.04
N VAL A 90 -26.81 6.80 14.03
CA VAL A 90 -26.54 5.81 12.98
C VAL A 90 -27.89 5.32 12.49
N LEU A 91 -28.24 5.65 11.24
CA LEU A 91 -29.57 5.44 10.66
C LEU A 91 -29.44 4.63 9.36
N LEU A 92 -30.23 3.58 9.22
CA LEU A 92 -30.18 2.63 8.09
C LEU A 92 -31.59 2.44 7.52
N GLY A 93 -31.75 2.64 6.20
CA GLY A 93 -33.01 2.45 5.48
C GLY A 93 -33.26 1.00 5.04
N HIS A 94 -32.24 0.35 4.47
CA HIS A 94 -32.31 -0.99 3.85
C HIS A 94 -33.00 -0.96 2.48
N ASP A 95 -33.88 -1.90 2.13
CA ASP A 95 -34.56 -1.85 0.82
C ASP A 95 -35.85 -1.01 0.92
N GLY A 96 -36.11 -0.20 -0.10
CA GLY A 96 -37.32 0.61 -0.24
C GLY A 96 -36.97 2.09 -0.36
N ASN A 97 -37.87 2.90 -0.91
CA ASN A 97 -37.60 4.34 -1.04
C ASN A 97 -37.72 5.07 0.31
N ASP A 98 -36.62 5.36 0.97
CA ASP A 98 -36.59 5.85 2.33
C ASP A 98 -36.36 7.36 2.44
N GLN A 99 -36.78 7.94 3.56
CA GLN A 99 -36.48 9.33 3.92
C GLN A 99 -35.82 9.38 5.29
N ILE A 100 -34.56 9.81 5.35
CA ILE A 100 -33.71 9.74 6.53
C ILE A 100 -33.20 11.13 6.90
N TRP A 101 -33.39 11.55 8.16
CA TRP A 101 -32.85 12.80 8.71
C TRP A 101 -31.91 12.52 9.89
N GLY A 102 -30.67 13.00 9.83
CA GLY A 102 -29.66 12.88 10.89
C GLY A 102 -29.99 13.75 12.10
N GLY A 103 -29.82 15.07 11.97
CA GLY A 103 -29.97 15.95 13.13
C GLY A 103 -28.97 17.09 13.13
N LYS A 104 -28.49 17.49 14.32
CA LYS A 104 -27.55 18.63 14.44
C LYS A 104 -26.18 18.21 14.96
N LYS A 105 -25.87 16.92 14.89
CA LYS A 105 -24.61 16.33 15.33
C LYS A 105 -24.06 15.48 14.20
N ASN A 106 -22.81 15.04 14.35
CA ASN A 106 -22.15 14.20 13.35
C ASN A 106 -22.86 12.85 13.25
N ASP A 107 -23.57 12.62 12.16
CA ASP A 107 -24.45 11.49 11.95
C ASP A 107 -23.92 10.55 10.85
N VAL A 108 -24.34 9.29 10.89
CA VAL A 108 -24.07 8.28 9.86
C VAL A 108 -25.40 7.80 9.30
N LEU A 109 -25.65 8.05 8.02
CA LEU A 109 -26.89 7.69 7.32
C LEU A 109 -26.58 6.75 6.17
N ASN A 110 -27.39 5.70 6.01
CA ASN A 110 -27.32 4.77 4.88
C ASN A 110 -28.75 4.54 4.35
N GLY A 111 -28.99 4.85 3.09
CA GLY A 111 -30.25 4.61 2.40
C GLY A 111 -30.46 3.12 2.19
N GLY A 112 -29.62 2.51 1.37
CA GLY A 112 -29.59 1.08 1.14
C GLY A 112 -29.89 0.76 -0.31
N ALA A 113 -31.07 0.24 -0.61
CA ALA A 113 -31.48 -0.08 -1.96
C ALA A 113 -32.80 0.62 -2.32
N ASP A 114 -32.99 0.86 -3.62
CA ASP A 114 -34.04 1.72 -4.17
C ASP A 114 -33.74 3.21 -3.93
N ARG A 115 -34.71 4.10 -4.15
CA ARG A 115 -34.47 5.55 -4.23
C ARG A 115 -34.69 6.22 -2.87
N ASP A 116 -33.61 6.73 -2.30
CA ASP A 116 -33.59 7.29 -0.96
C ASP A 116 -33.37 8.80 -0.91
N ASP A 117 -33.90 9.44 0.13
CA ASP A 117 -33.69 10.85 0.47
C ASP A 117 -32.99 10.96 1.84
N LEU A 118 -31.71 11.31 1.87
CA LEU A 118 -30.89 11.44 3.08
C LEU A 118 -30.55 12.91 3.37
N ILE A 119 -30.72 13.35 4.62
CA ILE A 119 -30.41 14.71 5.07
C ILE A 119 -29.62 14.69 6.38
N GLY A 120 -28.39 15.20 6.39
CA GLY A 120 -27.55 15.33 7.59
C GLY A 120 -28.02 16.47 8.52
N ASP A 121 -28.33 17.63 7.96
CA ASP A 121 -28.71 18.91 8.62
C ASP A 121 -27.52 19.69 9.21
N ARG A 122 -27.06 19.42 10.43
CA ARG A 122 -25.80 20.05 10.91
C ARG A 122 -24.90 19.00 11.52
N GLY A 123 -23.60 19.22 11.46
CA GLY A 123 -22.61 18.27 11.92
C GLY A 123 -21.68 17.93 10.78
N ASN A 124 -20.64 17.17 11.07
CA ASN A 124 -19.83 16.55 10.04
C ASN A 124 -20.39 15.15 9.80
N ASP A 125 -21.23 15.03 8.80
CA ASP A 125 -22.08 13.87 8.56
C ASP A 125 -21.48 12.94 7.50
N PHE A 126 -21.86 11.66 7.59
CA PHE A 126 -21.47 10.64 6.63
C PHE A 126 -22.72 9.99 6.03
N LEU A 127 -22.98 10.25 4.75
CA LEU A 127 -24.18 9.80 4.04
C LEU A 127 -23.82 8.83 2.91
N VAL A 128 -24.51 7.71 2.83
CA VAL A 128 -24.41 6.72 1.74
C VAL A 128 -25.79 6.48 1.15
N GLY A 129 -25.97 6.74 -0.14
CA GLY A 129 -27.21 6.44 -0.87
C GLY A 129 -27.40 4.95 -0.99
N GLY A 130 -26.47 4.30 -1.70
CA GLY A 130 -26.48 2.86 -1.91
C GLY A 130 -26.86 2.53 -3.35
N SER A 131 -27.72 1.54 -3.58
CA SER A 131 -28.16 1.25 -4.95
C SER A 131 -29.48 1.92 -5.26
N GLY A 132 -29.53 2.84 -6.21
CA GLY A 132 -30.75 3.57 -6.48
C GLY A 132 -30.49 4.91 -7.14
N ASN A 133 -31.52 5.75 -7.22
CA ASN A 133 -31.35 7.12 -7.70
C ASN A 133 -31.61 8.05 -6.52
N ASP A 134 -30.58 8.28 -5.74
CA ASP A 134 -30.67 8.81 -4.40
C ASP A 134 -30.49 10.32 -4.37
N ARG A 135 -30.94 10.93 -3.28
CA ARG A 135 -30.69 12.34 -2.99
C ARG A 135 -30.08 12.49 -1.61
N LEU A 136 -28.88 13.02 -1.58
CA LEU A 136 -28.12 13.24 -0.35
C LEU A 136 -27.89 14.74 -0.15
N LEU A 137 -28.20 15.23 1.05
CA LEU A 137 -27.93 16.60 1.48
C LEU A 137 -27.16 16.58 2.80
N GLY A 138 -25.90 17.02 2.79
CA GLY A 138 -25.05 17.10 3.99
C GLY A 138 -25.59 18.13 4.97
N GLY A 139 -25.58 19.40 4.58
CA GLY A 139 -26.15 20.50 5.35
C GLY A 139 -25.07 21.47 5.81
N GLN A 140 -24.87 21.62 7.13
CA GLN A 140 -23.83 22.47 7.69
C GLN A 140 -22.75 21.63 8.38
N GLY A 141 -21.51 21.77 7.97
CA GLY A 141 -20.34 21.09 8.50
C GLY A 141 -19.51 20.53 7.35
N SER A 142 -18.46 19.80 7.68
CA SER A 142 -17.64 19.11 6.68
C SER A 142 -18.18 17.68 6.52
N ASP A 143 -18.96 17.48 5.46
CA ASP A 143 -19.71 16.27 5.23
C ASP A 143 -18.99 15.33 4.25
N THR A 144 -19.37 14.06 4.27
CA THR A 144 -18.94 13.06 3.28
C THR A 144 -20.16 12.35 2.71
N LEU A 145 -20.38 12.50 1.40
CA LEU A 145 -21.55 11.99 0.69
C LEU A 145 -21.11 11.01 -0.38
N LYS A 146 -21.75 9.83 -0.43
CA LYS A 146 -21.52 8.80 -1.44
C LYS A 146 -22.82 8.37 -2.09
N GLY A 147 -22.95 8.56 -3.41
CA GLY A 147 -24.09 8.08 -4.20
C GLY A 147 -24.11 6.56 -4.30
N GLU A 148 -22.93 5.97 -4.57
CA GLU A 148 -22.71 4.55 -4.86
C GLU A 148 -23.20 4.15 -6.25
N SER A 149 -24.38 3.57 -6.47
CA SER A 149 -24.78 3.17 -7.82
C SER A 149 -26.14 3.74 -8.22
N GLY A 150 -26.19 4.42 -9.36
CA GLY A 150 -27.38 4.82 -10.07
C GLY A 150 -27.33 6.24 -10.61
N THR A 151 -28.24 7.11 -10.25
CA THR A 151 -28.24 8.50 -10.77
C THR A 151 -28.63 9.42 -9.63
N ASP A 152 -27.60 9.90 -8.97
CA ASP A 152 -27.66 10.44 -7.63
C ASP A 152 -27.47 11.95 -7.62
N TRP A 153 -28.14 12.59 -6.67
CA TRP A 153 -28.08 14.04 -6.48
C TRP A 153 -27.48 14.33 -5.11
N LEU A 154 -26.23 14.76 -5.10
CA LEU A 154 -25.46 15.05 -3.90
C LEU A 154 -25.31 16.57 -3.73
N THR A 155 -25.59 17.06 -2.53
CA THR A 155 -25.32 18.45 -2.15
C THR A 155 -24.62 18.48 -0.80
N GLY A 156 -23.38 18.97 -0.74
CA GLY A 156 -22.60 19.10 0.48
C GLY A 156 -23.23 20.12 1.42
N GLY A 157 -23.30 21.38 0.97
CA GLY A 157 -23.96 22.45 1.70
C GLY A 157 -22.96 23.50 2.14
N ALA A 158 -22.75 23.65 3.44
CA ALA A 158 -21.84 24.65 3.99
C ALA A 158 -20.76 24.01 4.85
N GLY A 159 -19.51 24.14 4.44
CA GLY A 159 -18.31 23.55 5.04
C GLY A 159 -17.47 22.92 3.94
N ASP A 160 -16.30 22.39 4.29
CA ASP A 160 -15.44 21.73 3.31
C ASP A 160 -15.93 20.28 3.14
N ASP A 161 -16.59 19.99 2.03
CA ASP A 161 -17.32 18.75 1.79
C ASP A 161 -16.62 17.77 0.84
N ASP A 162 -16.91 16.48 0.99
CA ASP A 162 -16.38 15.40 0.16
C ASP A 162 -17.52 14.61 -0.51
N LEU A 163 -17.66 14.77 -1.84
CA LEU A 163 -18.75 14.20 -2.63
C LEU A 163 -18.23 13.19 -3.65
N ASP A 164 -18.81 12.00 -3.63
CA ASP A 164 -18.53 10.89 -4.53
C ASP A 164 -19.83 10.43 -5.20
N GLY A 165 -19.95 10.63 -6.52
CA GLY A 165 -21.13 10.21 -7.27
C GLY A 165 -21.24 8.69 -7.39
N GLY A 166 -20.11 7.99 -7.46
CA GLY A 166 -20.06 6.57 -7.74
C GLY A 166 -20.35 6.26 -9.21
N ALA A 167 -21.24 5.30 -9.45
CA ALA A 167 -21.55 4.77 -10.76
C ALA A 167 -22.86 5.34 -11.32
N GLY A 168 -22.77 6.12 -12.39
CA GLY A 168 -23.88 6.45 -13.26
C GLY A 168 -23.86 7.91 -13.68
N LEU A 169 -25.00 8.61 -13.70
CA LEU A 169 -25.06 9.98 -14.24
C LEU A 169 -25.47 10.97 -13.17
N ASP A 170 -24.49 11.40 -12.39
CA ASP A 170 -24.73 12.05 -11.12
C ASP A 170 -24.69 13.58 -11.21
N ARG A 171 -25.25 14.21 -10.18
CA ARG A 171 -25.21 15.67 -9.99
C ARG A 171 -24.63 15.97 -8.63
N LEU A 172 -23.43 16.54 -8.61
CA LEU A 172 -22.73 16.90 -7.38
C LEU A 172 -22.67 18.43 -7.26
N ASN A 173 -22.98 18.93 -6.06
CA ASN A 173 -22.89 20.33 -5.69
C ASN A 173 -22.19 20.48 -4.33
N GLY A 174 -20.98 21.02 -4.31
CA GLY A 174 -20.20 21.24 -3.08
C GLY A 174 -20.91 22.22 -2.16
N GLY A 175 -21.12 23.45 -2.65
CA GLY A 175 -21.89 24.46 -1.95
C GLY A 175 -21.00 25.61 -1.52
N SER A 176 -20.74 25.78 -0.24
CA SER A 176 -19.80 26.79 0.25
C SER A 176 -18.73 26.15 1.10
N GLY A 177 -17.47 26.39 0.80
CA GLY A 177 -16.34 25.69 1.40
C GLY A 177 -15.36 25.30 0.31
N ASN A 178 -14.25 24.68 0.69
CA ASN A 178 -13.31 24.11 -0.27
C ASN A 178 -13.69 22.65 -0.48
N ASP A 179 -14.41 22.39 -1.56
CA ASP A 179 -15.08 21.10 -1.73
C ASP A 179 -14.29 20.16 -2.63
N ARG A 180 -14.46 18.85 -2.41
CA ARG A 180 -13.92 17.78 -3.26
C ARG A 180 -15.06 17.04 -3.92
N LEU A 181 -15.13 17.10 -5.25
CA LEU A 181 -16.16 16.43 -6.05
C LEU A 181 -15.48 15.39 -6.96
N MET A 182 -15.84 14.12 -6.84
CA MET A 182 -15.23 13.01 -7.58
C MET A 182 -16.22 12.33 -8.52
N ASP A 183 -15.85 12.28 -9.81
CA ASP A 183 -16.52 11.48 -10.86
C ASP A 183 -15.68 10.22 -11.14
N TYR A 184 -16.24 9.05 -10.86
CA TYR A 184 -15.62 7.76 -11.18
C TYR A 184 -16.19 7.12 -12.45
N GLU A 185 -17.49 7.28 -12.74
CA GLU A 185 -18.17 6.63 -13.87
C GLU A 185 -19.25 7.53 -14.51
N GLY A 186 -19.58 7.24 -15.78
CA GLY A 186 -20.74 7.78 -16.51
C GLY A 186 -20.71 9.26 -16.97
N GLY A 187 -19.92 10.13 -16.36
CA GLY A 187 -19.69 11.51 -16.83
C GLY A 187 -20.66 12.51 -16.24
N ASP A 188 -20.32 12.96 -15.04
CA ASP A 188 -21.21 13.64 -14.12
C ASP A 188 -21.30 15.15 -14.35
N ARG A 189 -22.25 15.79 -13.67
CA ARG A 189 -22.36 17.25 -13.62
C ARG A 189 -21.94 17.77 -12.24
N LEU A 190 -20.81 18.49 -12.22
CA LEU A 190 -20.15 18.94 -11.00
C LEU A 190 -20.25 20.47 -10.85
N THR A 191 -20.57 20.93 -9.64
CA THR A 191 -20.65 22.35 -9.27
C THR A 191 -19.93 22.53 -7.94
N GLY A 192 -18.84 23.31 -7.92
CA GLY A 192 -18.06 23.52 -6.68
C GLY A 192 -18.78 24.45 -5.73
N GLY A 193 -19.33 25.54 -6.26
CA GLY A 193 -19.99 26.58 -5.50
C GLY A 193 -19.01 27.67 -5.11
N SER A 194 -18.86 27.99 -3.83
CA SER A 194 -17.96 29.04 -3.35
C SER A 194 -16.82 28.48 -2.50
N GLY A 195 -15.61 28.54 -3.03
CA GLY A 195 -14.37 28.29 -2.29
C GLY A 195 -13.29 27.96 -3.31
N ALA A 196 -12.25 27.24 -2.86
CA ALA A 196 -11.25 26.65 -3.72
C ALA A 196 -11.54 25.16 -3.88
N ASP A 197 -12.18 24.82 -4.99
CA ASP A 197 -12.80 23.50 -5.17
C ASP A 197 -11.91 22.57 -6.00
N GLN A 198 -12.07 21.26 -5.78
CA GLN A 198 -11.36 20.21 -6.51
C GLN A 198 -12.34 19.32 -7.26
N PHE A 199 -12.14 19.19 -8.57
CA PHE A 199 -12.98 18.40 -9.47
C PHE A 199 -12.21 17.20 -10.01
N GLY A 200 -12.48 16.00 -9.51
CA GLY A 200 -11.97 14.74 -10.04
C GLY A 200 -12.70 14.33 -11.32
N VAL A 201 -11.99 14.24 -12.44
CA VAL A 201 -12.56 13.95 -13.77
C VAL A 201 -11.69 13.00 -14.59
N GLY A 202 -12.26 12.40 -15.63
CA GLY A 202 -11.49 11.63 -16.63
C GLY A 202 -11.04 10.24 -16.18
N SER A 203 -11.70 9.67 -15.15
CA SER A 203 -11.52 8.27 -14.74
C SER A 203 -11.51 7.31 -15.95
N PRO A 204 -10.70 6.24 -15.94
CA PRO A 204 -10.67 5.27 -17.04
C PRO A 204 -12.01 4.54 -17.25
N LEU A 205 -12.91 4.57 -16.26
CA LEU A 205 -14.23 3.96 -16.34
C LEU A 205 -15.28 4.91 -16.95
N THR A 206 -14.98 6.22 -17.06
CA THR A 206 -15.88 7.17 -17.70
C THR A 206 -15.79 7.09 -19.22
N THR A 207 -16.96 6.89 -19.85
CA THR A 207 -17.08 6.88 -21.31
C THR A 207 -17.50 8.24 -21.87
N LYS A 208 -17.81 9.20 -21.00
CA LYS A 208 -18.23 10.56 -21.33
C LYS A 208 -17.46 11.57 -20.48
N ALA A 209 -17.28 12.77 -21.01
CA ALA A 209 -16.65 13.86 -20.29
C ALA A 209 -17.59 14.41 -19.20
N SER A 210 -17.05 14.63 -18.01
CA SER A 210 -17.73 15.31 -16.92
C SER A 210 -17.98 16.79 -17.28
N ILE A 211 -19.04 17.38 -16.74
CA ILE A 211 -19.39 18.79 -16.97
C ILE A 211 -19.20 19.56 -15.68
N VAL A 212 -18.19 20.43 -15.63
CA VAL A 212 -17.97 21.35 -14.52
C VAL A 212 -18.63 22.67 -14.82
N THR A 213 -19.50 23.15 -13.93
CA THR A 213 -20.45 24.21 -14.26
C THR A 213 -20.00 25.62 -13.86
N ASP A 214 -19.08 25.74 -12.91
CA ASP A 214 -18.70 27.01 -12.28
C ASP A 214 -17.20 27.15 -11.98
N PHE A 215 -16.35 26.35 -12.65
CA PHE A 215 -14.90 26.35 -12.48
C PHE A 215 -14.30 27.77 -12.51
N LYS A 216 -13.57 28.15 -11.46
CA LYS A 216 -12.88 29.43 -11.29
C LYS A 216 -11.36 29.25 -11.46
N PRO A 217 -10.80 29.61 -12.63
CA PRO A 217 -9.36 29.50 -12.84
C PRO A 217 -8.55 30.32 -11.83
N GLY A 218 -7.49 29.72 -11.30
CA GLY A 218 -6.63 30.32 -10.27
C GLY A 218 -7.16 30.17 -8.84
N THR A 219 -8.32 29.55 -8.67
CA THR A 219 -8.89 29.20 -7.36
C THR A 219 -9.19 27.71 -7.30
N ASP A 220 -9.89 27.19 -8.30
CA ASP A 220 -10.27 25.78 -8.37
C ASP A 220 -9.22 24.94 -9.10
N GLN A 221 -9.26 23.63 -8.89
CA GLN A 221 -8.37 22.65 -9.48
C GLN A 221 -9.14 21.53 -10.17
N LEU A 222 -8.71 21.18 -11.38
CA LEU A 222 -9.21 20.03 -12.13
C LEU A 222 -8.23 18.86 -11.93
N ASN A 223 -8.67 17.86 -11.19
CA ASN A 223 -7.91 16.66 -10.86
C ASN A 223 -8.17 15.60 -11.92
N ILE A 224 -7.20 15.36 -12.79
CA ILE A 224 -7.30 14.37 -13.87
C ILE A 224 -7.03 12.98 -13.29
N LEU A 225 -8.08 12.18 -13.13
CA LEU A 225 -8.04 10.82 -12.56
C LEU A 225 -7.54 9.76 -13.56
N ARG A 226 -7.21 10.19 -14.78
CA ARG A 226 -6.74 9.32 -15.85
C ARG A 226 -5.28 8.92 -15.66
N LEU A 227 -5.09 7.60 -15.68
CA LEU A 227 -3.82 6.91 -15.65
C LEU A 227 -2.87 7.40 -16.77
N GLY A 228 -1.66 7.85 -16.44
CA GLY A 228 -0.66 8.34 -17.41
C GLY A 228 -0.93 9.72 -18.05
N ALA A 229 -2.00 10.42 -17.65
CA ALA A 229 -2.23 11.79 -18.09
C ALA A 229 -1.18 12.74 -17.48
N VAL A 230 -0.63 13.62 -18.30
CA VAL A 230 0.35 14.63 -17.90
C VAL A 230 0.04 15.93 -18.60
N PHE A 231 0.43 17.06 -18.00
CA PHE A 231 0.07 18.39 -18.53
C PHE A 231 0.43 18.59 -20.00
N LYS A 232 1.59 18.07 -20.44
CA LYS A 232 2.04 18.16 -21.85
C LYS A 232 1.14 17.40 -22.85
N ASN A 233 0.36 16.43 -22.39
CA ASN A 233 -0.52 15.59 -23.21
C ASN A 233 -1.96 16.11 -23.22
N LEU A 234 -2.30 17.06 -22.32
CA LEU A 234 -3.59 17.71 -22.33
C LEU A 234 -3.70 18.65 -23.52
N THR A 235 -4.85 18.62 -24.17
CA THR A 235 -5.24 19.60 -25.16
C THR A 235 -6.55 20.23 -24.73
N VAL A 236 -6.74 21.50 -25.06
CA VAL A 236 -7.97 22.24 -24.79
C VAL A 236 -8.58 22.68 -26.11
N GLN A 237 -9.89 22.51 -26.25
CA GLN A 237 -10.65 23.00 -27.39
C GLN A 237 -11.68 24.03 -26.88
N GLU A 238 -11.59 25.25 -27.39
CA GLU A 238 -12.60 26.26 -27.11
C GLU A 238 -13.91 25.93 -27.84
N ARG A 239 -15.01 26.14 -27.13
CA ARG A 239 -16.37 25.95 -27.62
C ARG A 239 -17.20 27.18 -27.23
N ASN A 240 -18.37 27.33 -27.84
CA ASN A 240 -19.29 28.44 -27.53
C ASN A 240 -19.81 28.39 -26.08
N ASP A 241 -19.83 27.21 -25.47
CA ASP A 241 -20.32 26.93 -24.12
C ASP A 241 -19.21 26.83 -23.05
N GLY A 242 -17.93 26.82 -23.45
CA GLY A 242 -16.80 26.69 -22.52
C GLY A 242 -15.57 26.05 -23.14
N ILE A 243 -14.79 25.33 -22.33
CA ILE A 243 -13.58 24.61 -22.77
C ILE A 243 -13.78 23.12 -22.63
N LEU A 244 -13.53 22.38 -23.71
CA LEU A 244 -13.37 20.95 -23.66
C LEU A 244 -11.91 20.61 -23.38
N VAL A 245 -11.66 19.94 -22.27
CA VAL A 245 -10.36 19.38 -21.91
C VAL A 245 -10.31 17.96 -22.46
N LEU A 246 -9.24 17.65 -23.18
CA LEU A 246 -8.99 16.34 -23.75
C LEU A 246 -7.63 15.82 -23.28
N ASP A 247 -7.59 14.54 -22.96
CA ASP A 247 -6.34 13.80 -22.80
C ASP A 247 -6.20 12.82 -23.96
N GLN A 248 -5.09 12.92 -24.70
CA GLN A 248 -4.81 12.11 -25.89
C GLN A 248 -5.96 12.09 -26.93
N GLY A 249 -6.69 13.21 -27.04
CA GLY A 249 -7.81 13.36 -27.97
C GLY A 249 -9.16 12.83 -27.48
N GLN A 250 -9.23 12.20 -26.30
CA GLN A 250 -10.48 11.85 -25.66
C GLN A 250 -10.93 12.97 -24.72
N ALA A 251 -12.18 13.41 -24.84
CA ALA A 251 -12.76 14.39 -23.95
C ALA A 251 -12.91 13.83 -22.54
N ILE A 252 -12.39 14.55 -21.55
CA ILE A 252 -12.44 14.17 -20.12
C ILE A 252 -13.23 15.15 -19.28
N ALA A 253 -13.28 16.43 -19.66
CA ALA A 253 -14.10 17.43 -18.98
C ALA A 253 -14.55 18.54 -19.92
N LEU A 254 -15.74 19.09 -19.66
CA LEU A 254 -16.24 20.34 -20.23
C LEU A 254 -16.37 21.37 -19.11
N LEU A 255 -15.57 22.44 -19.16
CA LEU A 255 -15.60 23.55 -18.21
C LEU A 255 -16.50 24.66 -18.76
N LEU A 256 -17.72 24.79 -18.26
CA LEU A 256 -18.69 25.76 -18.78
C LEU A 256 -18.29 27.20 -18.43
N GLY A 257 -18.46 28.12 -19.38
CA GLY A 257 -18.21 29.55 -19.17
C GLY A 257 -16.75 29.95 -18.92
N VAL A 258 -15.81 29.00 -19.02
CA VAL A 258 -14.36 29.26 -18.93
C VAL A 258 -13.81 29.61 -20.31
N ARG A 259 -12.81 30.50 -20.37
CA ARG A 259 -12.08 30.87 -21.60
C ARG A 259 -10.65 30.34 -21.54
N GLY A 260 -10.12 29.86 -22.67
CA GLY A 260 -8.88 29.08 -22.73
C GLY A 260 -7.67 29.82 -22.17
N ASP A 261 -7.63 31.13 -22.41
CA ASP A 261 -6.58 32.05 -21.95
C ASP A 261 -6.47 32.17 -20.42
N ARG A 262 -7.49 31.72 -19.68
CA ARG A 262 -7.50 31.75 -18.21
C ARG A 262 -7.00 30.45 -17.55
N LEU A 263 -6.88 29.36 -18.30
CA LEU A 263 -6.33 28.10 -17.77
C LEU A 263 -4.81 28.14 -17.76
N LYS A 264 -4.22 27.72 -16.65
CA LYS A 264 -2.77 27.62 -16.46
C LYS A 264 -2.41 26.22 -15.99
N ALA A 265 -1.11 25.89 -15.98
CA ALA A 265 -0.64 24.60 -15.49
C ALA A 265 -1.08 24.31 -14.06
N ASP A 266 -1.18 25.34 -13.21
CA ASP A 266 -1.64 25.23 -11.83
C ASP A 266 -3.14 24.90 -11.70
N SER A 267 -3.93 25.00 -12.78
CA SER A 267 -5.35 24.65 -12.83
C SER A 267 -5.58 23.14 -12.93
N PHE A 268 -4.52 22.36 -13.19
CA PHE A 268 -4.60 20.91 -13.36
C PHE A 268 -3.77 20.20 -12.29
N ARG A 269 -4.30 19.08 -11.80
CA ARG A 269 -3.59 18.07 -11.02
C ARG A 269 -3.76 16.73 -11.72
N PHE A 270 -2.82 15.81 -11.56
CA PHE A 270 -2.80 14.52 -12.27
C PHE A 270 -2.73 13.39 -11.25
N GLY A 271 -3.77 12.55 -11.22
CA GLY A 271 -4.00 11.51 -10.22
C GLY A 271 -3.82 11.97 -8.76
N GLN A 272 -3.85 11.02 -7.83
CA GLN A 272 -2.96 11.05 -6.66
C GLN A 272 -3.20 11.95 -5.41
N ALA A 273 -4.25 12.76 -5.21
CA ALA A 273 -4.34 13.54 -3.95
C ALA A 273 -4.60 12.68 -2.68
N GLN A 274 -5.61 11.81 -2.71
CA GLN A 274 -6.05 11.04 -1.52
C GLN A 274 -5.12 9.88 -1.15
N LEU A 275 -4.37 9.31 -2.10
CA LEU A 275 -3.36 8.28 -1.84
C LEU A 275 -2.09 8.90 -1.24
N ALA A 276 -1.63 10.04 -1.74
CA ALA A 276 -0.54 10.77 -1.11
C ALA A 276 -0.91 11.17 0.34
N ASP A 277 -2.12 11.67 0.56
CA ASP A 277 -2.61 12.02 1.90
C ASP A 277 -2.75 10.79 2.82
N THR A 278 -3.25 9.67 2.31
CA THR A 278 -3.34 8.42 3.08
C THR A 278 -1.96 7.90 3.45
N LEU A 279 -1.04 7.83 2.48
CA LEU A 279 0.34 7.40 2.70
C LEU A 279 1.05 8.31 3.71
N GLN A 280 0.86 9.63 3.58
CA GLN A 280 1.43 10.61 4.50
C GLN A 280 0.86 10.47 5.92
N LYS A 281 -0.46 10.23 6.06
CA LYS A 281 -1.08 9.95 7.36
C LYS A 281 -0.55 8.66 7.98
N SER A 282 -0.38 7.59 7.21
CA SER A 282 0.19 6.33 7.69
C SER A 282 1.63 6.50 8.17
N LEU A 283 2.45 7.27 7.45
CA LEU A 283 3.82 7.59 7.87
C LEU A 283 3.86 8.41 9.16
N ASN A 284 2.99 9.42 9.29
CA ASN A 284 2.90 10.23 10.51
C ASN A 284 2.41 9.39 11.70
N GLN A 285 1.46 8.47 11.48
CA GLN A 285 0.99 7.53 12.49
C GLN A 285 2.13 6.59 12.92
N ALA A 286 2.85 6.00 11.96
CA ALA A 286 3.97 5.10 12.23
C ALA A 286 5.07 5.78 13.07
N LEU A 287 5.41 7.04 12.81
CA LEU A 287 6.32 7.81 13.67
C LEU A 287 5.78 8.06 15.07
N THR A 288 4.48 8.33 15.19
CA THR A 288 3.86 8.61 16.48
C THR A 288 3.82 7.37 17.35
N GLU A 289 3.54 6.22 16.74
CA GLU A 289 3.39 4.93 17.42
C GLU A 289 4.74 4.21 17.63
N ASN A 290 5.78 4.58 16.85
CA ASN A 290 7.13 4.07 17.01
C ASN A 290 8.16 5.19 17.31
N PRO A 291 8.44 5.49 18.59
CA PRO A 291 9.38 6.54 18.98
C PRO A 291 10.85 6.23 18.65
N GLN A 292 11.18 4.98 18.29
CA GLN A 292 12.52 4.59 17.86
C GLN A 292 12.78 4.85 16.37
N ALA A 293 11.73 5.09 15.56
CA ALA A 293 11.89 5.57 14.20
C ALA A 293 12.02 7.09 14.18
N THR A 294 13.08 7.60 13.53
CA THR A 294 13.37 9.04 13.45
C THR A 294 12.94 9.63 12.11
N GLY A 295 12.99 8.85 11.04
CA GLY A 295 12.60 9.22 9.69
C GLY A 295 12.14 8.03 8.84
N LEU A 296 11.11 8.25 8.02
CA LEU A 296 10.56 7.25 7.11
C LEU A 296 10.28 7.85 5.73
N THR A 297 10.45 7.03 4.72
CA THR A 297 9.98 7.28 3.36
C THR A 297 9.17 6.07 2.88
N ALA A 298 8.12 6.33 2.15
CA ALA A 298 7.40 5.30 1.41
C ALA A 298 7.21 5.74 -0.03
N THR A 299 7.34 4.80 -0.96
CA THR A 299 7.13 5.02 -2.38
C THR A 299 6.28 3.92 -2.97
N VAL A 300 5.27 4.28 -3.75
CA VAL A 300 4.45 3.35 -4.52
C VAL A 300 4.68 3.66 -5.99
N PHE A 301 4.95 2.65 -6.79
CA PHE A 301 5.10 2.73 -8.23
C PHE A 301 4.01 1.89 -8.87
N ALA A 302 3.14 2.52 -9.66
CA ALA A 302 2.05 1.85 -10.35
C ALA A 302 2.43 1.44 -11.78
N PRO A 303 1.64 0.55 -12.41
CA PRO A 303 1.93 0.00 -13.74
C PRO A 303 1.93 1.06 -14.86
N ASP A 304 1.39 2.24 -14.58
CA ASP A 304 1.32 3.37 -15.50
C ASP A 304 2.49 4.33 -15.41
N GLY A 305 3.50 3.99 -14.61
CA GLY A 305 4.66 4.84 -14.36
C GLY A 305 4.41 5.90 -13.30
N THR A 306 3.25 5.89 -12.65
CA THR A 306 2.92 6.84 -11.60
C THR A 306 3.69 6.51 -10.31
N LEU A 307 4.35 7.51 -9.74
CA LEU A 307 5.11 7.41 -8.49
C LEU A 307 4.41 8.22 -7.40
N TRP A 308 4.00 7.58 -6.29
CA TRP A 308 3.60 8.27 -5.07
C TRP A 308 4.73 8.20 -4.07
N GLN A 309 4.98 9.29 -3.36
CA GLN A 309 5.97 9.31 -2.30
C GLN A 309 5.41 10.01 -1.07
N GLY A 310 5.76 9.51 0.10
CA GLY A 310 5.50 10.14 1.38
C GLY A 310 6.79 10.16 2.20
N PHE A 311 6.95 11.20 3.01
CA PHE A 311 8.14 11.42 3.83
C PHE A 311 7.72 11.89 5.21
N ALA A 312 8.29 11.34 6.26
CA ALA A 312 7.99 11.79 7.61
C ALA A 312 9.25 11.75 8.47
N GLY A 313 9.33 12.67 9.43
CA GLY A 313 10.43 12.73 10.39
C GLY A 313 11.71 13.37 9.83
N VAL A 314 12.83 13.04 10.45
CA VAL A 314 14.13 13.68 10.24
C VAL A 314 15.21 12.67 9.85
N SER A 315 16.09 13.07 8.92
CA SER A 315 17.28 12.33 8.56
C SER A 315 18.41 12.48 9.57
N ASP A 316 18.42 13.58 10.33
CA ASP A 316 19.38 13.88 11.39
C ASP A 316 18.66 14.58 12.55
N ARG A 317 18.64 13.94 13.72
CA ARG A 317 18.04 14.45 14.96
C ARG A 317 18.77 15.67 15.53
N LYS A 318 20.08 15.79 15.32
CA LYS A 318 20.88 16.92 15.85
C LYS A 318 20.57 18.20 15.09
N THR A 319 20.51 18.11 13.77
CA THR A 319 20.23 19.27 12.89
C THR A 319 18.76 19.45 12.57
N GLN A 320 17.90 18.48 12.91
CA GLN A 320 16.47 18.44 12.54
C GLN A 320 16.27 18.48 11.00
N THR A 321 17.20 17.90 10.26
CA THR A 321 17.11 17.85 8.79
C THR A 321 15.96 16.93 8.40
N PRO A 322 14.97 17.36 7.61
CA PRO A 322 13.81 16.54 7.27
C PRO A 322 14.15 15.40 6.30
N ILE A 323 13.40 14.30 6.36
CA ILE A 323 13.40 13.29 5.29
C ILE A 323 12.80 13.90 4.02
N THR A 324 13.41 13.60 2.87
CA THR A 324 13.00 14.09 1.54
C THR A 324 13.07 12.97 0.50
N ALA A 325 12.66 13.27 -0.74
CA ALA A 325 12.79 12.35 -1.87
C ALA A 325 14.24 11.91 -2.16
N ASP A 326 15.21 12.75 -1.81
CA ASP A 326 16.63 12.53 -2.04
C ASP A 326 17.35 11.90 -0.83
N SER A 327 16.63 11.61 0.25
CA SER A 327 17.19 10.97 1.43
C SER A 327 17.62 9.54 1.12
N LEU A 328 18.90 9.26 1.35
CA LEU A 328 19.52 7.97 1.07
C LEU A 328 19.52 7.08 2.31
N PHE A 329 19.27 5.79 2.13
CA PHE A 329 19.30 4.78 3.19
C PHE A 329 20.12 3.57 2.74
N GLY A 330 20.82 2.91 3.66
CA GLY A 330 21.27 1.54 3.40
C GLY A 330 20.07 0.63 3.36
N ILE A 331 19.84 -0.02 2.21
CA ILE A 331 18.63 -0.82 1.96
C ILE A 331 18.74 -2.26 2.51
N GLY A 332 19.81 -2.55 3.24
CA GLY A 332 20.11 -3.87 3.78
C GLY A 332 19.90 -4.98 2.74
N SER A 333 19.24 -6.05 3.16
CA SER A 333 19.04 -7.26 2.35
C SER A 333 18.24 -7.10 1.05
N ILE A 334 17.60 -5.95 0.77
CA ILE A 334 17.09 -5.65 -0.59
C ILE A 334 18.23 -5.64 -1.64
N THR A 335 19.48 -5.51 -1.20
CA THR A 335 20.68 -5.74 -2.03
C THR A 335 20.68 -7.12 -2.69
N LYS A 336 20.15 -8.16 -2.03
CA LYS A 336 20.17 -9.55 -2.50
C LYS A 336 19.42 -9.74 -3.84
N PRO A 337 18.18 -9.26 -4.02
CA PRO A 337 17.51 -9.25 -5.33
C PRO A 337 18.34 -8.62 -6.45
N ILE A 338 19.06 -7.53 -6.16
CA ILE A 338 19.89 -6.82 -7.14
C ILE A 338 21.09 -7.69 -7.56
N VAL A 339 21.80 -8.27 -6.59
CA VAL A 339 22.93 -9.17 -6.84
C VAL A 339 22.49 -10.46 -7.53
N ALA A 340 21.35 -11.03 -7.10
CA ALA A 340 20.76 -12.21 -7.73
C ALA A 340 20.42 -11.94 -9.20
N THR A 341 19.84 -10.78 -9.51
CA THR A 341 19.55 -10.36 -10.88
C THR A 341 20.83 -10.27 -11.72
N ALA A 342 21.94 -9.76 -11.17
CA ALA A 342 23.22 -9.73 -11.88
C ALA A 342 23.75 -11.14 -12.21
N ILE A 343 23.71 -12.05 -11.24
CA ILE A 343 24.11 -13.46 -11.44
C ILE A 343 23.24 -14.13 -12.50
N LEU A 344 21.94 -13.89 -12.48
CA LEU A 344 21.00 -14.46 -13.45
C LEU A 344 21.21 -13.89 -14.85
N GLN A 345 21.52 -12.60 -15.00
CA GLN A 345 21.93 -12.04 -16.29
C GLN A 345 23.25 -12.65 -16.79
N LEU A 346 24.24 -12.85 -15.92
CA LEU A 346 25.48 -13.53 -16.30
C LEU A 346 25.23 -14.98 -16.76
N GLN A 347 24.25 -15.66 -16.17
CA GLN A 347 23.80 -16.97 -16.64
C GLN A 347 23.12 -16.88 -18.01
N GLU A 348 22.24 -15.91 -18.24
CA GLU A 348 21.61 -15.68 -19.56
C GLU A 348 22.64 -15.36 -20.65
N GLU A 349 23.71 -14.65 -20.28
CA GLU A 349 24.86 -14.33 -21.13
C GLU A 349 25.80 -15.54 -21.34
N GLY A 350 25.55 -16.67 -20.68
CA GLY A 350 26.36 -17.87 -20.78
C GLY A 350 27.74 -17.75 -20.12
N GLN A 351 27.95 -16.77 -19.24
CA GLN A 351 29.22 -16.55 -18.55
C GLN A 351 29.41 -17.47 -17.34
N LEU A 352 28.31 -17.94 -16.74
CA LEU A 352 28.29 -18.93 -15.67
C LEU A 352 27.06 -19.84 -15.80
N THR A 353 27.05 -20.96 -15.10
CA THR A 353 25.85 -21.78 -14.94
C THR A 353 25.43 -21.87 -13.47
N LEU A 354 24.12 -22.01 -13.23
CA LEU A 354 23.60 -22.15 -11.87
C LEU A 354 24.06 -23.44 -11.16
N ASN A 355 24.57 -24.42 -11.91
CA ASN A 355 25.14 -25.66 -11.40
C ASN A 355 26.65 -25.58 -11.17
N ASP A 356 27.30 -24.48 -11.56
CA ASP A 356 28.72 -24.28 -11.26
C ASP A 356 28.93 -24.29 -9.75
N THR A 357 30.03 -24.89 -9.32
CA THR A 357 30.33 -25.02 -7.90
C THR A 357 31.06 -23.80 -7.37
N LEU A 358 30.96 -23.54 -6.07
CA LEU A 358 31.68 -22.47 -5.41
C LEU A 358 33.18 -22.59 -5.66
N ARG A 359 33.75 -23.79 -5.55
CA ARG A 359 35.20 -24.00 -5.80
C ARG A 359 35.61 -23.70 -7.24
N GLN A 360 34.74 -23.92 -8.22
CA GLN A 360 35.05 -23.62 -9.62
C GLN A 360 35.39 -22.14 -9.81
N TRP A 361 34.65 -21.25 -9.16
CA TRP A 361 34.83 -19.81 -9.28
C TRP A 361 35.82 -19.24 -8.27
N LEU A 362 35.74 -19.68 -7.01
CA LEU A 362 36.48 -19.09 -5.89
C LEU A 362 37.31 -20.14 -5.15
N PRO A 363 38.32 -20.77 -5.78
CA PRO A 363 39.04 -21.91 -5.19
C PRO A 363 39.78 -21.57 -3.90
N GLU A 364 40.23 -20.34 -3.74
CA GLU A 364 40.95 -19.88 -2.53
C GLU A 364 40.00 -19.73 -1.34
N LEU A 365 38.91 -18.96 -1.50
CA LEU A 365 37.88 -18.81 -0.46
C LEU A 365 37.17 -20.15 -0.15
N ALA A 366 36.99 -21.00 -1.16
CA ALA A 366 36.37 -22.32 -1.02
C ALA A 366 37.15 -23.28 -0.11
N ASN A 367 38.45 -23.06 0.13
CA ASN A 367 39.24 -23.94 1.02
C ASN A 367 38.75 -23.92 2.46
N ASN A 368 38.19 -22.79 2.89
CA ASN A 368 37.77 -22.56 4.27
C ASN A 368 36.28 -22.81 4.48
N ILE A 369 35.57 -23.27 3.44
CA ILE A 369 34.13 -23.47 3.44
C ILE A 369 33.83 -24.97 3.30
N PRO A 370 33.18 -25.60 4.29
CA PRO A 370 32.79 -27.00 4.20
C PRO A 370 31.91 -27.28 2.98
N ASN A 371 32.08 -28.45 2.36
CA ASN A 371 31.28 -28.90 1.20
C ASN A 371 31.36 -28.00 -0.05
N SER A 372 32.35 -27.10 -0.15
CA SER A 372 32.48 -26.13 -1.26
C SER A 372 32.57 -26.74 -2.67
N ASP A 373 32.98 -28.01 -2.79
CA ASP A 373 32.96 -28.77 -4.04
C ASP A 373 31.57 -29.14 -4.55
N ARG A 374 30.57 -29.09 -3.68
CA ARG A 374 29.18 -29.50 -3.94
C ARG A 374 28.19 -28.34 -3.86
N ILE A 375 28.60 -27.22 -3.27
CA ILE A 375 27.77 -26.01 -3.17
C ILE A 375 27.73 -25.34 -4.54
N THR A 376 26.53 -25.18 -5.08
CA THR A 376 26.30 -24.57 -6.39
C THR A 376 25.90 -23.10 -6.29
N VAL A 377 26.05 -22.34 -7.38
CA VAL A 377 25.56 -20.96 -7.49
C VAL A 377 24.06 -20.87 -7.16
N GLN A 378 23.26 -21.84 -7.62
CA GLN A 378 21.82 -21.90 -7.30
C GLN A 378 21.56 -22.01 -5.79
N GLN A 379 22.34 -22.85 -5.09
CA GLN A 379 22.19 -23.04 -3.64
C GLN A 379 22.64 -21.82 -2.83
N LEU A 380 23.61 -21.04 -3.33
CA LEU A 380 23.97 -19.76 -2.74
C LEU A 380 22.80 -18.77 -2.87
N LEU A 381 22.23 -18.62 -4.08
CA LEU A 381 21.12 -17.71 -4.34
C LEU A 381 19.88 -18.02 -3.48
N GLY A 382 19.56 -19.31 -3.34
CA GLY A 382 18.38 -19.79 -2.62
C GLY A 382 18.59 -20.12 -1.14
N HIS A 383 19.74 -19.77 -0.55
CA HIS A 383 20.05 -20.05 0.86
C HIS A 383 19.95 -21.53 1.26
N THR A 384 20.30 -22.44 0.35
CA THR A 384 20.33 -23.89 0.61
C THR A 384 21.75 -24.46 0.59
N SER A 385 22.77 -23.62 0.74
CA SER A 385 24.18 -24.03 0.72
C SER A 385 24.65 -24.76 1.99
N GLY A 386 23.99 -24.50 3.13
CA GLY A 386 24.45 -24.92 4.46
C GLY A 386 25.60 -24.09 5.04
N ILE A 387 26.02 -23.00 4.37
CA ILE A 387 27.10 -22.12 4.86
C ILE A 387 26.59 -21.27 6.04
N ARG A 388 27.37 -21.21 7.12
CA ARG A 388 27.08 -20.36 8.29
C ARG A 388 26.99 -18.90 7.93
N ASP A 389 26.16 -18.16 8.64
CA ASP A 389 26.01 -16.73 8.48
C ASP A 389 27.04 -15.98 9.32
N TYR A 390 28.02 -15.32 8.69
CA TYR A 390 29.08 -14.61 9.43
C TYR A 390 28.54 -13.48 10.32
N THR A 391 27.42 -12.84 9.92
CA THR A 391 26.79 -11.78 10.72
C THR A 391 26.11 -12.28 11.99
N SER A 392 25.80 -13.58 12.07
CA SER A 392 25.25 -14.22 13.26
C SER A 392 26.34 -14.77 14.19
N GLU A 393 27.62 -14.64 13.84
CA GLU A 393 28.72 -15.18 14.64
C GLU A 393 29.03 -14.27 15.84
N PRO A 394 29.13 -14.83 17.07
CA PRO A 394 29.29 -14.04 18.29
C PRO A 394 30.50 -13.09 18.27
N ASP A 395 31.59 -13.48 17.61
CA ASP A 395 32.83 -12.70 17.60
C ASP A 395 32.66 -11.37 16.84
N LEU A 396 31.91 -11.36 15.73
CA LEU A 396 31.61 -10.13 14.98
C LEU A 396 30.62 -9.26 15.73
N ILE A 397 29.58 -9.87 16.31
CA ILE A 397 28.59 -9.18 17.13
C ILE A 397 29.27 -8.48 18.32
N GLN A 398 30.13 -9.20 19.05
CA GLN A 398 30.89 -8.64 20.17
C GLN A 398 31.84 -7.52 19.74
N ARG A 399 32.41 -7.59 18.52
CA ARG A 399 33.24 -6.50 17.99
C ARG A 399 32.44 -5.20 17.87
N PHE A 400 31.21 -5.25 17.35
CA PHE A 400 30.35 -4.08 17.25
C PHE A 400 29.88 -3.57 18.61
N PHE A 401 29.51 -4.45 19.53
CA PHE A 401 29.13 -4.05 20.90
C PHE A 401 30.28 -3.39 21.67
N ASN A 402 31.50 -3.91 21.54
CA ASN A 402 32.65 -3.39 22.27
C ASN A 402 33.20 -2.09 21.66
N ASP A 403 33.07 -1.93 20.35
CA ASP A 403 33.53 -0.75 19.60
C ASP A 403 32.55 -0.44 18.46
N PRO A 404 31.55 0.41 18.69
CA PRO A 404 30.60 0.81 17.64
C PRO A 404 31.26 1.46 16.41
N SER A 405 32.47 2.02 16.56
CA SER A 405 33.21 2.57 15.41
C SER A 405 33.66 1.50 14.42
N ALA A 406 33.66 0.22 14.83
CA ALA A 406 33.93 -0.92 13.96
C ALA A 406 32.92 -1.04 12.81
N LEU A 407 31.69 -0.57 12.97
CA LEU A 407 30.69 -0.54 11.89
C LEU A 407 31.16 0.31 10.69
N SER A 408 31.95 1.35 10.95
CA SER A 408 32.49 2.24 9.92
C SER A 408 33.82 1.78 9.32
N GLN A 409 34.34 0.62 9.74
CA GLN A 409 35.56 0.06 9.18
C GLN A 409 35.32 -0.58 7.81
N GLN A 410 36.37 -0.61 7.01
CA GLN A 410 36.39 -1.35 5.75
C GLN A 410 36.75 -2.81 6.04
N TYR A 411 35.92 -3.73 5.55
CA TYR A 411 36.11 -5.17 5.68
C TYR A 411 36.39 -5.79 4.31
N THR A 412 37.31 -6.75 4.25
CA THR A 412 37.47 -7.61 3.07
C THR A 412 36.58 -8.85 3.19
N SER A 413 36.33 -9.51 2.05
CA SER A 413 35.57 -10.76 2.03
C SER A 413 36.25 -11.87 2.84
N GLU A 414 37.59 -11.95 2.83
CA GLU A 414 38.35 -12.89 3.66
C GLU A 414 38.19 -12.60 5.15
N GLU A 415 38.23 -11.32 5.55
CA GLU A 415 38.04 -10.95 6.96
C GLU A 415 36.65 -11.36 7.45
N LEU A 416 35.60 -11.08 6.68
CA LEU A 416 34.23 -11.47 7.04
C LEU A 416 34.05 -12.99 7.08
N LEU A 417 34.61 -13.72 6.13
CA LEU A 417 34.54 -15.19 6.11
C LEU A 417 35.41 -15.83 7.21
N SER A 418 36.42 -15.15 7.74
CA SER A 418 37.24 -15.68 8.84
C SER A 418 36.42 -15.95 10.12
N PHE A 419 35.32 -15.23 10.33
CA PHE A 419 34.42 -15.47 11.48
C PHE A 419 33.71 -16.82 11.43
N ILE A 420 33.61 -17.45 10.26
CA ILE A 420 33.01 -18.78 10.10
C ILE A 420 34.06 -19.87 9.80
N GLU A 421 35.34 -19.51 9.72
CA GLU A 421 36.42 -20.44 9.40
C GLU A 421 36.56 -21.55 10.46
N GLY A 422 36.74 -22.78 9.99
CA GLY A 422 36.86 -23.96 10.85
C GLY A 422 35.56 -24.40 11.54
N LYS A 423 34.44 -23.69 11.35
CA LYS A 423 33.14 -24.07 11.91
C LYS A 423 32.39 -25.05 10.98
N PRO A 424 31.63 -26.01 11.51
CA PRO A 424 30.92 -27.00 10.69
C PRO A 424 29.77 -26.37 9.91
N ALA A 425 29.42 -26.92 8.74
CA ALA A 425 28.22 -26.51 8.00
C ALA A 425 26.94 -26.67 8.84
N LEU A 426 25.92 -25.87 8.54
CA LEU A 426 24.60 -25.96 9.17
C LEU A 426 23.78 -27.14 8.62
N GLY A 427 24.06 -27.56 7.39
CA GLY A 427 23.41 -28.70 6.75
C GLY A 427 24.10 -29.11 5.45
N GLU A 428 23.59 -30.17 4.83
CA GLU A 428 24.07 -30.63 3.52
C GLU A 428 23.56 -29.71 2.38
N PRO A 429 24.39 -29.40 1.37
CA PRO A 429 23.97 -28.54 0.26
C PRO A 429 22.71 -29.07 -0.44
N GLY A 430 21.71 -28.20 -0.58
CA GLY A 430 20.43 -28.44 -1.25
C GLY A 430 19.37 -29.15 -0.42
N GLN A 431 19.63 -29.47 0.86
CA GLN A 431 18.67 -30.20 1.69
C GLN A 431 17.70 -29.29 2.44
N GLU A 432 18.21 -28.20 3.03
CA GLU A 432 17.43 -27.33 3.92
C GLU A 432 17.76 -25.86 3.67
N PHE A 433 16.82 -25.00 4.02
CA PHE A 433 16.97 -23.55 3.95
C PHE A 433 17.63 -23.02 5.23
N PHE A 434 18.74 -22.29 5.07
CA PHE A 434 19.40 -21.55 6.12
C PHE A 434 19.79 -20.16 5.60
N TYR A 435 19.09 -19.14 6.08
CA TYR A 435 19.43 -17.75 5.74
C TYR A 435 20.88 -17.47 6.13
N SER A 436 21.66 -16.96 5.19
CA SER A 436 23.08 -16.70 5.42
C SER A 436 23.63 -15.65 4.46
N ASN A 437 24.10 -14.54 5.03
CA ASN A 437 24.70 -13.41 4.30
C ASN A 437 26.02 -13.82 3.64
N SER A 438 26.72 -14.82 4.19
CA SER A 438 27.90 -15.43 3.58
C SER A 438 27.65 -15.89 2.14
N ASN A 439 26.44 -16.35 1.83
CA ASN A 439 26.10 -16.75 0.46
C ASN A 439 26.20 -15.59 -0.53
N TYR A 440 25.67 -14.43 -0.15
CA TYR A 440 25.62 -13.27 -1.03
C TYR A 440 26.96 -12.55 -1.10
N LEU A 441 27.75 -12.55 -0.02
CA LEU A 441 29.15 -12.15 -0.08
C LEU A 441 29.90 -12.96 -1.15
N LEU A 442 29.77 -14.29 -1.13
CA LEU A 442 30.40 -15.17 -2.12
C LEU A 442 29.85 -14.95 -3.53
N LEU A 443 28.55 -14.69 -3.69
CA LEU A 443 27.97 -14.33 -4.99
C LEU A 443 28.55 -13.01 -5.54
N GLY A 444 28.78 -12.02 -4.68
CA GLY A 444 29.48 -10.79 -5.05
C GLY A 444 30.87 -11.09 -5.61
N GLU A 445 31.66 -11.89 -4.90
CA GLU A 445 32.98 -12.35 -5.35
C GLU A 445 32.92 -13.14 -6.67
N ILE A 446 31.89 -13.96 -6.87
CA ILE A 446 31.66 -14.66 -8.15
C ILE A 446 31.40 -13.66 -9.28
N VAL A 447 30.56 -12.63 -9.08
CA VAL A 447 30.33 -11.58 -10.09
C VAL A 447 31.67 -10.93 -10.49
N GLU A 448 32.50 -10.58 -9.53
CA GLU A 448 33.80 -9.96 -9.83
C GLU A 448 34.73 -10.91 -10.57
N LYS A 449 34.78 -12.17 -10.15
CA LYS A 449 35.60 -13.18 -10.78
C LYS A 449 35.20 -13.47 -12.22
N VAL A 450 33.90 -13.58 -12.48
CA VAL A 450 33.34 -13.87 -13.81
C VAL A 450 33.59 -12.70 -14.75
N THR A 451 33.35 -11.47 -14.29
CA THR A 451 33.35 -10.28 -15.15
C THR A 451 34.70 -9.57 -15.23
N GLY A 452 35.61 -9.83 -14.30
CA GLY A 452 36.87 -9.10 -14.16
C GLY A 452 36.70 -7.63 -13.76
N SER A 453 35.52 -7.23 -13.30
CA SER A 453 35.17 -5.87 -12.88
C SER A 453 34.57 -5.89 -11.48
N THR A 454 34.66 -4.77 -10.75
CA THR A 454 34.10 -4.68 -9.40
C THR A 454 32.58 -4.85 -9.40
N LEU A 455 32.01 -5.34 -8.30
CA LEU A 455 30.57 -5.46 -8.14
C LEU A 455 29.88 -4.11 -8.30
N ALA A 456 30.41 -3.03 -7.73
CA ALA A 456 29.89 -1.66 -7.94
C ALA A 456 29.77 -1.32 -9.43
N THR A 457 30.78 -1.66 -10.23
CA THR A 457 30.77 -1.42 -11.67
C THR A 457 29.66 -2.21 -12.36
N GLN A 458 29.51 -3.49 -12.01
CA GLN A 458 28.48 -4.36 -12.58
C GLN A 458 27.07 -3.89 -12.21
N LEU A 459 26.81 -3.58 -10.94
CA LEU A 459 25.51 -3.09 -10.50
C LEU A 459 25.16 -1.75 -11.16
N HIS A 460 26.14 -0.84 -11.28
CA HIS A 460 25.93 0.44 -11.93
C HIS A 460 25.62 0.30 -13.42
N GLN A 461 26.39 -0.52 -14.15
CA GLN A 461 26.23 -0.69 -15.60
C GLN A 461 24.95 -1.45 -15.96
N ARG A 462 24.59 -2.47 -15.18
CA ARG A 462 23.44 -3.33 -15.47
C ARG A 462 22.12 -2.71 -15.01
N PHE A 463 22.11 -1.99 -13.89
CA PHE A 463 20.88 -1.54 -13.25
C PHE A 463 20.85 -0.04 -13.00
N PHE A 464 21.81 0.50 -12.23
CA PHE A 464 21.63 1.86 -11.72
C PHE A 464 21.60 2.90 -12.83
N LYS A 465 22.50 2.81 -13.81
CA LYS A 465 22.52 3.74 -14.94
C LYS A 465 21.36 3.50 -15.92
N PRO A 466 21.08 2.27 -16.40
CA PRO A 466 19.98 2.04 -17.34
C PRO A 466 18.60 2.42 -16.81
N LEU A 467 18.37 2.24 -15.51
CA LEU A 467 17.09 2.54 -14.85
C LEU A 467 17.01 3.98 -14.33
N GLY A 468 18.04 4.81 -14.55
CA GLY A 468 18.08 6.19 -14.05
C GLY A 468 18.02 6.27 -12.52
N MET A 469 18.69 5.34 -11.83
CA MET A 469 18.87 5.31 -10.38
C MET A 469 20.14 6.09 -9.98
N GLU A 470 20.16 7.39 -10.30
CA GLU A 470 21.37 8.22 -10.27
C GLU A 470 21.97 8.41 -8.86
N GLN A 471 21.16 8.19 -7.82
CA GLN A 471 21.56 8.35 -6.43
C GLN A 471 21.96 7.03 -5.77
N THR A 472 21.73 5.91 -6.46
CA THR A 472 22.01 4.57 -5.94
C THR A 472 23.47 4.18 -6.16
N PHE A 473 24.10 3.58 -5.16
CA PHE A 473 25.50 3.14 -5.22
C PHE A 473 25.78 1.96 -4.28
N TYR A 474 26.91 1.29 -4.51
CA TYR A 474 27.38 0.17 -3.69
C TYR A 474 28.47 0.63 -2.71
N ALA A 475 28.06 0.89 -1.47
CA ALA A 475 28.88 1.53 -0.45
C ALA A 475 30.18 0.80 -0.08
N PRO A 476 30.27 -0.55 -0.07
CA PRO A 476 31.52 -1.25 0.24
C PRO A 476 32.68 -0.93 -0.70
N GLN A 477 32.43 -0.38 -1.89
CA GLN A 477 33.46 -0.06 -2.90
C GLN A 477 33.45 1.41 -3.32
N GLU A 478 32.57 2.22 -2.76
CA GLU A 478 32.33 3.60 -3.16
C GLU A 478 32.33 4.54 -1.96
N LYS A 479 32.78 5.79 -2.14
CA LYS A 479 32.89 6.75 -1.04
C LYS A 479 31.54 7.37 -0.69
N ILE A 480 31.11 7.16 0.56
CA ILE A 480 29.85 7.67 1.12
C ILE A 480 29.88 9.18 1.44
N SER A 481 31.04 9.71 1.85
CA SER A 481 31.22 11.02 2.54
C SER A 481 30.83 12.30 1.78
N LYS A 482 30.23 12.20 0.60
CA LYS A 482 29.75 13.34 -0.21
C LYS A 482 28.25 13.27 -0.54
N ARG A 483 27.51 12.35 0.09
CA ARG A 483 26.11 12.06 -0.22
C ARG A 483 25.23 12.43 0.97
N ASN A 484 23.96 12.75 0.71
CA ASN A 484 22.98 13.08 1.75
C ASN A 484 22.43 11.79 2.40
N LEU A 485 23.32 11.06 3.07
CA LEU A 485 22.97 9.82 3.76
C LEU A 485 22.12 10.15 5.00
N THR A 486 20.99 9.46 5.14
CA THR A 486 20.17 9.50 6.35
C THR A 486 20.94 8.87 7.48
N HIS A 487 21.01 9.49 8.66
CA HIS A 487 21.76 8.92 9.77
C HIS A 487 21.15 7.60 10.25
N SER A 488 21.99 6.66 10.68
CA SER A 488 21.57 5.41 11.31
C SER A 488 21.48 5.62 12.82
N TYR A 489 20.36 5.19 13.41
CA TYR A 489 20.08 5.35 14.84
C TYR A 489 19.80 4.00 15.49
N VAL A 490 20.49 3.69 16.59
CA VAL A 490 20.30 2.45 17.36
C VAL A 490 20.24 2.74 18.85
N ASP A 491 19.42 1.98 19.57
CA ASP A 491 19.31 1.99 21.02
C ASP A 491 20.18 0.86 21.57
N LEU A 492 21.47 1.14 21.81
CA LEU A 492 22.45 0.11 22.16
C LEU A 492 22.27 -0.41 23.59
N ASP A 493 21.76 0.44 24.49
CA ASP A 493 21.65 0.17 25.92
C ASP A 493 20.23 -0.23 26.36
N GLU A 494 19.29 -0.35 25.41
CA GLU A 494 17.84 -0.60 25.64
C GLU A 494 17.22 0.42 26.63
N ASP A 495 17.77 1.63 26.70
CA ASP A 495 17.38 2.68 27.65
C ASP A 495 16.49 3.76 26.99
N GLY A 496 16.21 3.61 25.69
CA GLY A 496 15.45 4.54 24.89
C GLY A 496 16.29 5.67 24.27
N GLN A 497 17.61 5.73 24.53
CA GLN A 497 18.50 6.69 23.89
C GLN A 497 18.97 6.15 22.55
N LEU A 498 18.90 6.98 21.52
CA LEU A 498 19.35 6.62 20.17
C LEU A 498 20.75 7.16 19.91
N ASP A 499 21.70 6.25 19.75
CA ASP A 499 23.06 6.50 19.27
C ASP A 499 23.08 6.71 17.76
N ASP A 500 23.81 7.72 17.33
CA ASP A 500 24.03 8.08 15.92
C ASP A 500 25.31 7.43 15.43
N LEU A 501 25.18 6.37 14.64
CA LEU A 501 26.31 5.51 14.28
C LEU A 501 26.99 5.92 12.96
N ASN A 502 26.32 6.77 12.17
CA ASN A 502 26.79 7.36 10.90
C ASN A 502 27.75 6.44 10.12
N GLU A 503 27.21 5.32 9.65
CA GLU A 503 27.96 4.07 9.46
C GLU A 503 28.57 3.82 8.09
N GLY A 504 29.57 2.93 8.07
CA GLY A 504 30.01 2.19 6.90
C GLY A 504 29.19 0.91 6.69
N LEU A 505 28.96 0.54 5.43
CA LEU A 505 28.23 -0.69 5.06
C LEU A 505 29.15 -1.81 4.60
N SER A 506 30.47 -1.68 4.76
CA SER A 506 31.42 -2.67 4.24
C SER A 506 31.23 -4.06 4.85
N TRP A 507 30.79 -4.15 6.10
CA TRP A 507 30.59 -5.42 6.80
C TRP A 507 29.39 -6.22 6.27
N THR A 508 28.45 -5.59 5.56
CA THR A 508 27.30 -6.27 4.94
C THR A 508 27.63 -6.82 3.55
N SER A 509 28.71 -6.34 2.92
CA SER A 509 29.18 -6.77 1.60
C SER A 509 28.04 -6.84 0.56
N ALA A 510 28.08 -7.78 -0.38
CA ALA A 510 27.06 -8.01 -1.39
C ALA A 510 25.73 -8.55 -0.83
N ALA A 511 25.65 -8.79 0.49
CA ALA A 511 24.42 -9.17 1.16
C ALA A 511 23.59 -7.97 1.60
N GLY A 512 24.17 -6.76 1.72
CA GLY A 512 23.45 -5.58 2.20
C GLY A 512 24.05 -4.21 1.91
N GLY A 513 25.05 -4.13 1.03
CA GLY A 513 25.89 -2.93 0.87
C GLY A 513 25.33 -1.83 -0.05
N VAL A 514 24.14 -1.98 -0.62
CA VAL A 514 23.57 -0.93 -1.50
C VAL A 514 22.95 0.19 -0.67
N VAL A 515 23.19 1.42 -1.11
CA VAL A 515 22.54 2.63 -0.60
C VAL A 515 21.68 3.21 -1.71
N SER A 516 20.43 3.55 -1.40
CA SER A 516 19.44 3.98 -2.40
C SER A 516 18.39 4.90 -1.81
N THR A 517 17.56 5.48 -2.70
CA THR A 517 16.27 6.10 -2.37
C THR A 517 15.14 5.08 -2.56
N ALA A 518 13.97 5.35 -1.95
CA ALA A 518 12.79 4.50 -2.13
C ALA A 518 12.29 4.50 -3.58
N ALA A 519 12.41 5.64 -4.28
CA ALA A 519 12.05 5.75 -5.69
C ALA A 519 12.91 4.90 -6.61
N ASP A 520 14.22 4.89 -6.40
CA ASP A 520 15.13 4.10 -7.22
C ASP A 520 14.91 2.60 -7.04
N ILE A 521 14.68 2.13 -5.82
CA ILE A 521 14.31 0.73 -5.58
C ILE A 521 12.96 0.40 -6.20
N ALA A 522 12.01 1.33 -6.22
CA ALA A 522 10.72 1.10 -6.86
C ALA A 522 10.86 0.91 -8.37
N LYS A 523 11.74 1.69 -9.03
CA LYS A 523 12.10 1.49 -10.45
C LYS A 523 12.74 0.13 -10.70
N PHE A 524 13.70 -0.27 -9.86
CA PHE A 524 14.34 -1.60 -9.95
C PHE A 524 13.32 -2.73 -9.78
N SER A 525 12.48 -2.66 -8.76
CA SER A 525 11.40 -3.61 -8.49
C SER A 525 10.47 -3.76 -9.70
N GLN A 526 10.03 -2.63 -10.27
CA GLN A 526 9.15 -2.64 -11.44
C GLN A 526 9.83 -3.29 -12.64
N ALA A 527 11.05 -2.86 -12.99
CA ALA A 527 11.78 -3.38 -14.14
C ALA A 527 12.09 -4.89 -13.99
N LEU A 528 12.40 -5.34 -12.78
CA LEU A 528 12.63 -6.76 -12.51
C LEU A 528 11.36 -7.58 -12.73
N PHE A 529 10.27 -7.24 -12.03
CA PHE A 529 9.09 -8.10 -11.97
C PHE A 529 8.15 -7.96 -13.17
N GLU A 530 8.30 -6.89 -13.98
CA GLU A 530 7.67 -6.78 -15.30
C GLU A 530 8.47 -7.45 -16.43
N GLY A 531 9.62 -8.03 -16.09
CA GLY A 531 10.45 -8.81 -17.02
C GLY A 531 11.25 -7.95 -17.99
N GLU A 532 11.66 -6.76 -17.58
CA GLU A 532 12.61 -5.93 -18.34
C GLU A 532 14.07 -6.34 -18.08
N LEU A 533 14.37 -6.86 -16.87
CA LEU A 533 15.74 -7.20 -16.47
C LEU A 533 16.14 -8.66 -16.71
N LEU A 534 15.17 -9.58 -16.81
CA LEU A 534 15.39 -11.02 -16.98
C LEU A 534 14.40 -11.59 -17.99
N VAL A 535 14.81 -12.59 -18.76
CA VAL A 535 13.87 -13.27 -19.67
C VAL A 535 12.82 -14.04 -18.87
N PRO A 536 11.59 -14.25 -19.42
CA PRO A 536 10.48 -14.80 -18.64
C PRO A 536 10.77 -16.13 -17.94
N ALA A 537 11.53 -17.03 -18.57
CA ALA A 537 11.88 -18.32 -17.97
C ALA A 537 12.80 -18.17 -16.75
N THR A 538 13.78 -17.26 -16.81
CA THR A 538 14.71 -16.97 -15.71
C THR A 538 13.99 -16.26 -14.56
N LEU A 539 13.13 -15.28 -14.87
CA LEU A 539 12.31 -14.61 -13.85
C LEU A 539 11.37 -15.60 -13.15
N GLN A 540 10.74 -16.51 -13.90
CA GLN A 540 9.93 -17.57 -13.31
C GLN A 540 10.77 -18.46 -12.39
N LYS A 541 11.98 -18.83 -12.79
CA LYS A 541 12.90 -19.61 -11.96
C LYS A 541 13.24 -18.86 -10.66
N MET A 542 13.56 -17.57 -10.77
CA MET A 542 13.88 -16.69 -9.63
C MET A 542 12.77 -16.69 -8.57
N ILE A 543 11.50 -16.73 -8.98
CA ILE A 543 10.35 -16.64 -8.06
C ILE A 543 9.88 -18.04 -7.59
N SER A 544 9.95 -19.05 -8.46
CA SER A 544 9.30 -20.35 -8.24
C SER A 544 10.18 -21.44 -7.61
N GLU A 545 11.51 -21.33 -7.69
CA GLU A 545 12.43 -22.25 -7.00
C GLU A 545 12.51 -21.93 -5.52
N SER A 546 11.41 -22.20 -4.82
CA SER A 546 11.21 -21.63 -3.50
C SER A 546 11.31 -22.68 -2.39
N SER A 547 12.21 -22.46 -1.43
CA SER A 547 12.21 -23.22 -0.17
C SER A 547 11.24 -22.58 0.82
N ASN A 548 10.55 -23.40 1.62
CA ASN A 548 9.68 -22.87 2.68
C ASN A 548 10.54 -22.17 3.75
N ILE A 549 10.20 -20.94 4.10
CA ILE A 549 10.87 -20.18 5.15
C ILE A 549 10.26 -20.62 6.49
N GLY A 550 10.96 -21.48 7.22
CA GLY A 550 10.49 -22.02 8.51
C GLY A 550 10.66 -21.07 9.72
N LEU A 551 10.85 -19.76 9.49
CA LEU A 551 11.32 -18.80 10.51
C LEU A 551 10.31 -17.67 10.76
N GLY A 552 10.05 -17.39 12.04
CA GLY A 552 9.32 -16.18 12.50
C GLY A 552 7.93 -15.97 11.89
N ASP A 553 7.61 -14.70 11.61
CA ASP A 553 6.36 -14.25 10.97
C ASP A 553 6.29 -14.60 9.46
N LEU A 554 7.40 -15.11 8.89
CA LEU A 554 7.53 -15.55 7.50
C LEU A 554 7.19 -17.04 7.29
N LYS A 555 6.57 -17.71 8.26
CA LYS A 555 6.19 -19.14 8.19
C LYS A 555 5.35 -19.53 6.97
N ASN A 556 4.72 -18.56 6.29
CA ASN A 556 3.92 -18.77 5.08
C ASN A 556 4.57 -18.19 3.81
N SER A 557 5.80 -17.67 3.91
CA SER A 557 6.58 -17.13 2.81
C SER A 557 7.56 -18.17 2.27
N ARG A 558 7.93 -18.01 1.01
CA ARG A 558 8.85 -18.88 0.29
C ARG A 558 10.02 -18.05 -0.22
N TYR A 559 11.23 -18.61 -0.17
CA TYR A 559 12.44 -17.93 -0.64
C TYR A 559 12.92 -18.55 -1.95
N GLY A 560 12.84 -17.77 -3.04
CA GLY A 560 13.31 -18.10 -4.38
C GLY A 560 14.82 -17.90 -4.56
N LEU A 561 15.25 -17.50 -5.75
CA LEU A 561 16.65 -17.11 -6.00
C LEU A 561 16.84 -15.62 -5.69
N GLY A 562 17.00 -15.30 -4.40
CA GLY A 562 17.19 -13.92 -3.93
C GLY A 562 15.94 -13.06 -3.88
N VAL A 563 14.77 -13.67 -4.00
CA VAL A 563 13.46 -13.00 -3.89
C VAL A 563 12.60 -13.77 -2.92
N GLU A 564 11.93 -13.04 -2.04
CA GLU A 564 10.91 -13.56 -1.14
C GLU A 564 9.55 -13.47 -1.83
N ALA A 565 8.76 -14.53 -1.73
CA ALA A 565 7.38 -14.57 -2.19
C ALA A 565 6.47 -14.98 -1.04
N GLY A 566 5.46 -14.17 -0.75
CA GLY A 566 4.52 -14.43 0.33
C GLY A 566 3.11 -14.07 -0.06
N SER A 567 2.20 -14.10 0.92
CA SER A 567 0.87 -13.52 0.74
C SER A 567 0.51 -12.66 1.93
N VAL A 568 -0.04 -11.49 1.66
CA VAL A 568 -0.65 -10.65 2.68
C VAL A 568 -2.16 -10.88 2.66
N PRO A 569 -2.80 -11.14 3.82
CA PRO A 569 -4.26 -11.26 3.90
C PRO A 569 -4.95 -10.08 3.20
N LYS A 570 -5.97 -10.35 2.37
CA LYS A 570 -6.73 -9.38 1.55
C LYS A 570 -5.97 -8.70 0.40
N LEU A 571 -4.66 -8.51 0.48
CA LEU A 571 -3.82 -7.94 -0.59
C LEU A 571 -3.50 -8.96 -1.70
N GLY A 572 -3.23 -10.21 -1.32
CA GLY A 572 -2.87 -11.27 -2.25
C GLY A 572 -1.38 -11.63 -2.18
N GLU A 573 -0.88 -12.27 -3.22
CA GLU A 573 0.54 -12.61 -3.36
C GLU A 573 1.38 -11.35 -3.50
N PHE A 574 2.59 -11.38 -2.95
CA PHE A 574 3.62 -10.37 -3.19
C PHE A 574 4.97 -11.03 -3.45
N TRP A 575 5.84 -10.33 -4.20
CA TRP A 575 7.23 -10.71 -4.44
C TRP A 575 8.14 -9.56 -4.02
N GLY A 576 9.28 -9.83 -3.44
CA GLY A 576 10.02 -8.77 -2.79
C GLY A 576 11.24 -9.21 -2.01
N HIS A 577 11.61 -8.40 -1.05
CA HIS A 577 12.56 -8.75 0.00
C HIS A 577 12.46 -7.73 1.13
N ASN A 578 12.56 -8.19 2.37
CA ASN A 578 12.79 -7.31 3.52
C ASN A 578 14.28 -6.92 3.62
N GLY A 579 14.62 -5.79 4.22
CA GLY A 579 16.01 -5.38 4.39
C GLY A 579 16.22 -4.76 5.75
N ALA A 580 17.20 -5.28 6.48
CA ALA A 580 17.64 -4.69 7.74
C ALA A 580 19.16 -4.56 7.73
N THR A 581 19.64 -3.45 8.26
CA THR A 581 21.02 -3.21 8.66
C THR A 581 20.98 -2.33 9.90
N VAL A 582 22.11 -2.13 10.55
CA VAL A 582 22.17 -1.33 11.78
C VAL A 582 21.60 0.07 11.52
N GLY A 583 20.56 0.42 12.27
CA GLY A 583 19.84 1.70 12.20
C GLY A 583 18.97 1.97 10.96
N TRP A 584 18.89 1.05 9.99
CA TRP A 584 17.96 1.16 8.86
C TRP A 584 17.17 -0.13 8.62
N GLN A 585 15.91 0.06 8.27
CA GLN A 585 15.02 -1.00 7.83
C GLN A 585 14.33 -0.61 6.53
N SER A 586 13.93 -1.63 5.78
CA SER A 586 13.42 -1.45 4.44
C SER A 586 12.54 -2.62 4.04
N GLU A 587 11.57 -2.33 3.19
CA GLU A 587 10.70 -3.32 2.57
C GLU A 587 10.60 -3.00 1.09
N MET A 588 10.74 -4.03 0.26
CA MET A 588 10.39 -4.00 -1.16
C MET A 588 9.31 -5.05 -1.40
N ALA A 589 8.13 -4.62 -1.83
CA ALA A 589 7.04 -5.52 -2.16
C ALA A 589 6.43 -5.18 -3.52
N TYR A 590 6.29 -6.18 -4.38
CA TYR A 590 5.65 -6.11 -5.68
C TYR A 590 4.39 -6.97 -5.68
N LEU A 591 3.27 -6.40 -6.13
CA LEU A 591 1.97 -7.05 -6.19
C LEU A 591 1.67 -7.49 -7.63
N PRO A 592 1.92 -8.76 -8.01
CA PRO A 592 1.86 -9.19 -9.42
C PRO A 592 0.46 -9.13 -10.05
N ASP A 593 -0.61 -9.22 -9.26
CA ASP A 593 -1.98 -9.15 -9.76
C ASP A 593 -2.41 -7.73 -10.17
N ARG A 594 -1.65 -6.73 -9.71
CA ARG A 594 -1.90 -5.31 -9.93
C ARG A 594 -0.71 -4.56 -10.51
N GLN A 595 0.47 -5.18 -10.58
CA GLN A 595 1.71 -4.63 -11.11
C GLN A 595 2.20 -3.38 -10.35
N ILE A 596 2.05 -3.40 -9.02
CA ILE A 596 2.43 -2.27 -8.16
C ILE A 596 3.67 -2.64 -7.36
N SER A 597 4.69 -1.78 -7.36
CA SER A 597 5.80 -1.84 -6.40
C SER A 597 5.54 -0.89 -5.23
N ALA A 598 5.77 -1.34 -4.01
CA ALA A 598 5.70 -0.56 -2.78
C ALA A 598 7.02 -0.71 -2.02
N ILE A 599 7.70 0.41 -1.80
CA ILE A 599 8.98 0.49 -1.11
C ILE A 599 8.81 1.32 0.14
N VAL A 600 9.29 0.83 1.28
CA VAL A 600 9.37 1.59 2.53
C VAL A 600 10.82 1.58 2.98
N LEU A 601 11.37 2.73 3.35
CA LEU A 601 12.67 2.83 4.01
C LEU A 601 12.49 3.62 5.30
N ALA A 602 13.09 3.15 6.39
CA ALA A 602 12.95 3.74 7.71
C ALA A 602 14.28 3.70 8.45
N THR A 603 14.50 4.70 9.30
CA THR A 603 15.46 4.58 10.41
C THR A 603 14.80 3.76 11.51
N ALA A 604 15.47 2.77 12.09
CA ALA A 604 14.98 2.07 13.27
C ALA A 604 16.09 1.34 14.01
N SER A 605 16.03 1.34 15.35
CA SER A 605 16.99 0.68 16.23
C SER A 605 16.78 -0.83 16.38
N GLU A 606 15.55 -1.34 16.19
CA GLU A 606 15.21 -2.77 16.36
C GLU A 606 14.18 -3.28 15.35
N SER A 607 14.27 -4.59 15.02
CA SER A 607 13.38 -5.30 14.08
C SER A 607 11.88 -5.09 14.31
N SER A 608 11.43 -4.95 15.56
CA SER A 608 10.00 -4.86 15.89
C SER A 608 9.32 -3.54 15.47
N GLY A 609 10.07 -2.43 15.46
CA GLY A 609 9.50 -1.09 15.27
C GLY A 609 9.25 -0.74 13.80
N ALA A 610 10.16 -1.10 12.89
CA ALA A 610 9.93 -0.85 11.48
C ALA A 610 9.15 -1.97 10.79
N ASP A 611 9.16 -3.22 11.28
CA ASP A 611 8.17 -4.24 10.90
C ASP A 611 6.73 -3.73 11.15
N PHE A 612 6.52 -3.04 12.27
CA PHE A 612 5.25 -2.40 12.59
C PHE A 612 4.91 -1.24 11.64
N ALA A 613 5.86 -0.34 11.36
CA ALA A 613 5.66 0.76 10.41
C ALA A 613 5.40 0.27 8.98
N ILE A 614 6.16 -0.73 8.52
CA ILE A 614 5.99 -1.42 7.24
C ILE A 614 4.63 -2.09 7.19
N LYS A 615 4.22 -2.78 8.26
CA LYS A 615 2.90 -3.39 8.35
C LYS A 615 1.77 -2.36 8.29
N ILE A 616 1.88 -1.23 9.00
CA ILE A 616 0.90 -0.12 8.91
C ILE A 616 0.80 0.40 7.48
N ILE A 617 1.94 0.59 6.79
CA ILE A 617 1.96 1.12 5.43
C ILE A 617 1.38 0.10 4.45
N LEU A 618 1.76 -1.18 4.56
CA LEU A 618 1.22 -2.26 3.73
C LEU A 618 -0.28 -2.52 4.00
N GLU A 619 -0.73 -2.45 5.24
CA GLU A 619 -2.15 -2.55 5.61
C GLU A 619 -2.96 -1.37 5.06
N ASN A 620 -2.42 -0.15 5.11
CA ASN A 620 -3.08 1.01 4.52
C ASN A 620 -3.00 1.03 2.98
N LEU A 621 -1.98 0.40 2.40
CA LEU A 621 -1.95 0.08 0.97
C LEU A 621 -3.09 -0.87 0.60
N GLN A 622 -3.58 -1.77 1.47
CA GLN A 622 -4.78 -2.59 1.20
C GLN A 622 -5.99 -1.73 0.85
N ASN A 623 -6.22 -0.68 1.65
CA ASN A 623 -7.36 0.24 1.49
C ASN A 623 -7.22 1.13 0.24
N THR A 624 -6.03 1.21 -0.32
CA THR A 624 -5.72 2.04 -1.48
C THR A 624 -5.64 1.21 -2.77
N VAL A 625 -5.04 0.04 -2.69
CA VAL A 625 -4.74 -0.83 -3.83
C VAL A 625 -5.99 -1.59 -4.31
N GLN A 626 -7.07 -1.59 -3.52
CA GLN A 626 -8.40 -2.04 -3.94
C GLN A 626 -9.00 -1.23 -5.11
N PHE A 627 -8.54 0.01 -5.32
CA PHE A 627 -8.97 0.86 -6.44
C PHE A 627 -8.26 0.53 -7.76
N TYR A 628 -7.20 -0.30 -7.72
CA TYR A 628 -6.61 -0.88 -8.93
C TYR A 628 -7.34 -2.18 -9.25
N PRO A 629 -8.03 -2.28 -10.40
CA PRO A 629 -8.72 -3.50 -10.78
C PRO A 629 -7.69 -4.63 -10.86
N LYS A 630 -7.97 -5.75 -10.19
CA LYS A 630 -7.20 -6.98 -10.40
C LYS A 630 -7.23 -7.28 -11.89
N LYS A 631 -6.06 -7.43 -12.52
CA LYS A 631 -6.06 -7.87 -13.92
C LYS A 631 -6.74 -9.23 -13.98
N SER A 632 -7.78 -9.36 -14.82
CA SER A 632 -8.38 -10.66 -15.12
C SER A 632 -7.32 -11.49 -15.85
N ARG A 633 -6.57 -12.25 -15.07
CA ARG A 633 -5.33 -12.96 -15.43
C ARG A 633 -4.07 -12.07 -15.42
N SER A 634 -3.06 -12.57 -14.72
CA SER A 634 -1.72 -11.97 -14.69
C SER A 634 -1.15 -11.90 -16.11
N VAL A 635 -0.44 -10.82 -16.44
CA VAL A 635 0.32 -10.66 -17.71
C VAL A 635 1.30 -11.82 -17.93
N LEU A 636 1.66 -12.53 -16.86
CA LEU A 636 2.39 -13.79 -16.91
C LEU A 636 1.61 -14.86 -17.70
N SER A 637 0.32 -15.03 -17.48
CA SER A 637 -0.46 -16.08 -18.17
C SER A 637 -0.57 -15.92 -19.69
N ASP A 638 -0.46 -14.68 -20.20
CA ASP A 638 -0.50 -14.40 -21.64
C ASP A 638 0.90 -14.39 -22.29
N ARG A 639 1.96 -14.01 -21.56
CA ARG A 639 3.35 -14.15 -22.03
C ARG A 639 3.88 -15.58 -21.99
N PHE A 640 3.27 -16.47 -21.19
CA PHE A 640 3.68 -17.89 -21.06
C PHE A 640 2.88 -18.87 -21.95
N ARG A 641 2.09 -18.36 -22.92
CA ARG A 641 1.35 -19.19 -23.90
C ARG A 641 1.77 -18.99 -25.37
N GLY A 642 2.85 -18.25 -25.62
CA GLY A 642 3.43 -18.07 -26.95
C GLY A 642 4.49 -19.10 -27.26
#